data_AF-A0A2E9AAK2-F1
#
_entry.id   AF-A0A2E9AAK2-F1
#
_cell.length_a   1.000
_cell.length_b   1.000
_cell.length_c   1.000
_cell.angle_alpha   90.00
_cell.angle_beta   90.00
_cell.angle_gamma   90.00
#
_symmetry.space_group_name_H-M   'P 1'
#
loop_
_entity.id
_entity.type
_entity.pdbx_description
1 polymer ?
#
loop_
_entity_poly.entity_id
_entity_poly.type
_entity_poly.pdbx_seq_one_letter_code
_entity_poly.pdbx_strand_id
1 'polypeptide(L)'
;MAFFGNRKGVSPTSGGNGGVFSIDDEYRMQQLRTIYNDPGQLSPGDASDAPLGHAASGGVTSDWADTPGAVYRTHIFTSSGTFTISQLSSAYPAEVEYLVVGAGGGGGGVGGGGGGGGGFRTNVSGHPLAAPAYPVAVASYTVVVGGGGRSGSGSYHNTNTPDALGGQGGDSSFSPPTSSYPGTTHILGAGGGGGGSWHNAPVPAVTAGADGNAGGGSGGGGGTQDGPLGNDVSGGAAGAADPNFPSVAGYAGGAGGKNPPVNFSGGGGGGAGGAGTASGTGNTGGPGGDGMNVKIESSSTYFYAGGGGGGNAPYAHPTPPGGTSNDAGPGGKGGAGGGGGNGAGGIGGRQVGYDGGPAVGDPGGDGAQATGGGGGGSSHSIGAGGMGGSGVVMVKYQIGTVAPSAKATGGEVSLWPVANGSPSPTGTWIHTFVNSGTFTTSTAIPSAEVVVVAGGGAGGPGRDPTSFSSGGGGGAGGVVIHPGLSFPSPSPYAVVVGGGGANVRGAMLINPPTAFYANPGNDSSLAHPDGPYSAYRGGGGGTGYPARVGGDGGSGGGSTVDATSSGSAINPASNPGATEYGNPGGAGAPPPGSGPFAAGGGGGAGGAGESGTESAPTTPSIKSGDGGIGMQLPATFRNPAQTIGVPGPGGEGFWIAGGGGGCDLQGVGGLGVGAGYGGQGSAANPGGPFAGGGNGSIPTVGGPEVSGAQATGGGGGGGMGDFALPKGGQGGAGGSGIVLIAYPA
;
A
#
# COMPACT_ATOMS: atom_id res chain seq x y z
N MET A 1 37.68 33.02 -18.07
CA MET A 1 39.07 32.84 -17.59
C MET A 1 38.97 32.40 -16.14
N ALA A 2 38.80 31.12 -15.82
CA ALA A 2 39.82 30.05 -15.78
C ALA A 2 41.05 30.46 -14.97
N PHE A 3 41.29 29.83 -13.80
CA PHE A 3 42.26 28.72 -13.71
C PHE A 3 42.29 28.11 -12.30
N PHE A 4 42.16 26.78 -12.26
CA PHE A 4 42.41 25.89 -11.13
C PHE A 4 43.88 25.94 -10.69
N GLY A 5 44.13 25.71 -9.40
CA GLY A 5 45.47 25.55 -8.83
C GLY A 5 45.54 24.41 -7.81
N ASN A 6 45.51 23.18 -8.30
CA ASN A 6 46.18 21.97 -7.80
C ASN A 6 46.55 21.90 -6.31
N ARG A 7 45.86 21.04 -5.56
CA ARG A 7 46.55 20.13 -4.64
C ARG A 7 46.17 18.68 -4.96
N LYS A 8 47.17 17.99 -5.52
CA LYS A 8 47.19 16.55 -5.78
C LYS A 8 47.00 15.81 -4.45
N GLY A 9 45.92 15.05 -4.32
CA GLY A 9 45.84 13.94 -3.38
C GLY A 9 46.70 12.81 -3.92
N VAL A 10 47.94 12.72 -3.44
CA VAL A 10 48.86 11.61 -3.69
C VAL A 10 48.42 10.46 -2.78
N SER A 11 48.21 9.27 -3.34
CA SER A 11 48.13 8.03 -2.55
C SER A 11 49.50 7.72 -1.98
N PRO A 12 49.62 7.34 -0.69
CA PRO A 12 50.44 6.16 -0.41
C PRO A 12 49.97 5.29 0.76
N THR A 13 49.97 3.99 0.48
CA THR A 13 50.53 2.88 1.28
C THR A 13 51.09 3.18 2.69
N SER A 14 50.68 2.31 3.62
CA SER A 14 51.32 1.90 4.88
C SER A 14 51.57 2.95 5.97
N GLY A 15 50.69 2.92 6.99
CA GLY A 15 51.06 3.11 8.41
C GLY A 15 51.07 4.53 8.99
N GLY A 16 50.05 4.85 9.81
CA GLY A 16 50.18 5.73 10.98
C GLY A 16 49.85 7.22 10.85
N ASN A 17 48.70 7.60 11.44
CA ASN A 17 48.28 8.90 12.00
C ASN A 17 47.94 10.12 11.09
N GLY A 18 46.64 10.47 11.12
CA GLY A 18 46.17 11.83 11.39
C GLY A 18 45.86 12.73 10.20
N GLY A 19 44.68 12.61 9.60
CA GLY A 19 44.08 13.68 8.78
C GLY A 19 43.65 14.83 9.69
N VAL A 20 43.96 16.08 9.30
CA VAL A 20 43.54 17.27 10.03
C VAL A 20 42.05 17.49 9.76
N PHE A 21 41.21 17.36 10.78
CA PHE A 21 39.78 17.62 10.70
C PHE A 21 39.51 19.11 10.48
N SER A 22 38.47 19.43 9.71
CA SER A 22 37.90 20.77 9.68
C SER A 22 37.36 21.14 11.07
N ILE A 23 37.27 22.42 11.41
CA ILE A 23 36.64 22.87 12.67
C ILE A 23 35.15 22.43 12.75
N ASP A 24 34.51 22.25 11.60
CA ASP A 24 33.14 21.72 11.49
C ASP A 24 33.10 20.20 11.76
N ASP A 25 34.17 19.48 11.39
CA ASP A 25 34.32 18.06 11.70
C ASP A 25 34.61 17.87 13.19
N GLU A 26 35.43 18.74 13.80
CA GLU A 26 35.65 18.76 15.26
C GLU A 26 34.38 19.08 16.05
N TYR A 27 33.55 20.02 15.59
CA TYR A 27 32.26 20.33 16.23
C TYR A 27 31.27 19.16 16.16
N ARG A 28 31.21 18.45 15.01
CA ARG A 28 30.42 17.22 14.89
C ARG A 28 30.96 16.07 15.74
N MET A 29 32.28 15.91 15.81
CA MET A 29 32.93 14.86 16.62
C MET A 29 32.75 15.09 18.12
N GLN A 30 32.72 16.34 18.59
CA GLN A 30 32.44 16.69 19.99
C GLN A 30 30.98 16.43 20.40
N GLN A 31 30.02 16.56 19.48
CA GLN A 31 28.62 16.22 19.73
C GLN A 31 28.33 14.70 19.69
N LEU A 32 29.12 13.93 18.93
CA LEU A 32 28.86 12.51 18.68
C LEU A 32 29.63 11.53 19.59
N ARG A 33 30.67 11.96 20.32
CA ARG A 33 31.49 11.11 21.22
C ARG A 33 31.90 9.72 20.67
N THR A 34 32.06 9.56 19.35
CA THR A 34 32.59 8.33 18.75
C THR A 34 33.48 8.66 17.56
N ILE A 35 34.66 8.05 17.52
CA ILE A 35 35.50 7.96 16.33
C ILE A 35 34.78 7.02 15.33
N TYR A 36 34.67 7.45 14.08
CA TYR A 36 34.27 6.60 12.95
C TYR A 36 35.23 5.40 12.85
N ASN A 37 34.73 4.17 13.05
CA ASN A 37 35.45 2.89 13.15
C ASN A 37 36.18 2.57 14.48
N ASP A 38 35.49 2.59 15.62
CA ASP A 38 35.96 1.85 16.82
C ASP A 38 35.10 0.59 17.06
N PRO A 39 35.64 -0.63 16.91
CA PRO A 39 34.97 -1.86 17.33
C PRO A 39 35.01 -1.98 18.85
N GLY A 40 34.18 -1.20 19.54
CA GLY A 40 33.65 -1.53 20.86
C GLY A 40 34.65 -1.87 21.97
N GLN A 41 35.80 -1.21 22.08
CA GLN A 41 36.57 -1.22 23.33
C GLN A 41 36.92 0.20 23.78
N LEU A 42 36.05 0.76 24.63
CA LEU A 42 36.44 1.86 25.51
C LEU A 42 37.45 1.33 26.55
N SER A 43 38.41 2.16 26.92
CA SER A 43 39.46 1.86 27.91
C SER A 43 38.89 1.28 29.21
N PRO A 44 39.55 0.29 29.84
CA PRO A 44 39.05 -0.32 31.07
C PRO A 44 39.11 0.68 32.23
N GLY A 45 37.96 1.07 32.80
CA GLY A 45 37.98 1.76 34.10
C GLY A 45 36.79 2.64 34.51
N ASP A 46 35.90 3.07 33.61
CA ASP A 46 34.80 3.96 33.99
C ASP A 46 33.46 3.22 34.10
N ALA A 47 32.78 3.38 35.25
CA ALA A 47 31.54 2.70 35.61
C ALA A 47 30.29 3.19 34.85
N SER A 48 30.34 3.21 33.51
CA SER A 48 29.19 3.38 32.62
C SER A 48 29.30 2.56 31.32
N ASP A 49 29.89 1.35 31.37
CA ASP A 49 30.10 0.40 30.26
C ASP A 49 28.81 -0.25 29.70
N ALA A 50 27.71 0.50 29.63
CA ALA A 50 26.54 0.09 28.88
C ALA A 50 26.70 0.51 27.41
N PRO A 51 26.67 -0.42 26.43
CA PRO A 51 26.67 -0.05 25.02
C PRO A 51 25.45 0.84 24.72
N LEU A 52 25.65 1.86 23.88
CA LEU A 52 24.60 2.81 23.49
C LEU A 52 23.37 2.10 22.88
N GLY A 53 23.53 0.89 22.32
CA GLY A 53 22.46 -0.07 22.04
C GLY A 53 22.89 -1.48 22.44
N HIS A 54 22.35 -2.54 21.83
CA HIS A 54 22.92 -3.88 22.05
C HIS A 54 24.35 -3.97 21.49
N ALA A 55 25.26 -4.60 22.22
CA ALA A 55 26.53 -5.03 21.65
C ALA A 55 26.27 -6.30 20.85
N ALA A 56 26.21 -6.17 19.52
CA ALA A 56 25.95 -7.27 18.61
C ALA A 56 26.90 -7.28 17.40
N SER A 57 27.09 -8.46 16.81
CA SER A 57 27.97 -8.69 15.65
C SER A 57 27.35 -9.69 14.67
N GLY A 58 27.89 -9.72 13.46
CA GLY A 58 27.41 -10.55 12.35
C GLY A 58 26.76 -9.73 11.24
N GLY A 59 26.81 -10.21 10.00
CA GLY A 59 26.29 -9.47 8.84
C GLY A 59 27.05 -8.16 8.57
N VAL A 60 26.54 -7.39 7.61
CA VAL A 60 27.00 -6.02 7.33
C VAL A 60 26.17 -5.06 8.18
N THR A 61 26.82 -4.18 8.93
CA THR A 61 26.15 -3.19 9.79
C THR A 61 25.85 -1.89 9.05
N SER A 62 24.65 -1.34 9.26
CA SER A 62 24.22 -0.02 8.78
C SER A 62 23.60 0.77 9.95
N ASP A 63 24.19 1.92 10.27
CA ASP A 63 23.66 2.84 11.28
C ASP A 63 22.94 4.00 10.59
N TRP A 64 21.71 4.27 10.98
CA TRP A 64 20.88 5.29 10.33
C TRP A 64 19.88 5.91 11.29
N ALA A 65 19.56 7.18 11.07
CA ALA A 65 18.52 7.88 11.81
C ALA A 65 17.18 7.77 11.06
N ASP A 66 16.15 7.32 11.77
CA ASP A 66 14.77 7.43 11.34
C ASP A 66 14.18 8.77 11.77
N THR A 67 13.13 9.23 11.10
CA THR A 67 12.31 10.36 11.57
C THR A 67 11.34 9.83 12.63
N PRO A 68 11.27 10.41 13.85
CA PRO A 68 11.67 11.76 14.24
C PRO A 68 13.12 11.96 14.70
N GLY A 69 13.91 10.90 14.84
CA GLY A 69 15.34 10.96 15.17
C GLY A 69 15.88 9.72 15.88
N ALA A 70 15.10 8.65 16.03
CA ALA A 70 15.63 7.39 16.55
C ALA A 70 16.78 6.89 15.67
N VAL A 71 17.92 6.56 16.27
CA VAL A 71 19.08 6.03 15.56
C VAL A 71 19.07 4.52 15.72
N TYR A 72 19.09 3.79 14.60
CA TYR A 72 19.05 2.34 14.54
C TYR A 72 20.33 1.79 13.97
N ARG A 73 20.70 0.59 14.44
CA ARG A 73 21.67 -0.29 13.79
C ARG A 73 20.93 -1.45 13.15
N THR A 74 21.25 -1.72 11.90
CA THR A 74 20.75 -2.88 11.16
C THR A 74 21.90 -3.81 10.79
N HIS A 75 21.77 -5.09 11.09
CA HIS A 75 22.66 -6.15 10.63
C HIS A 75 22.01 -6.83 9.41
N ILE A 76 22.70 -6.79 8.28
CA ILE A 76 22.21 -7.28 6.98
C ILE A 76 22.98 -8.53 6.59
N PHE A 77 22.26 -9.62 6.38
CA PHE A 77 22.79 -10.90 5.96
C PHE A 77 22.32 -11.22 4.54
N THR A 78 23.26 -11.15 3.59
CA THR A 78 23.08 -11.62 2.20
C THR A 78 23.70 -13.00 1.98
N SER A 79 24.21 -13.62 3.05
CA SER A 79 24.72 -14.99 3.12
C SER A 79 24.50 -15.52 4.54
N SER A 80 24.36 -16.84 4.69
CA SER A 80 24.14 -17.47 5.99
C SER A 80 25.27 -17.17 6.97
N GLY A 81 24.94 -17.08 8.25
CA GLY A 81 25.89 -16.73 9.29
C GLY A 81 25.28 -16.75 10.68
N THR A 82 25.86 -15.95 11.57
CA THR A 82 25.44 -15.87 12.98
C THR A 82 25.30 -14.41 13.38
N PHE A 83 24.17 -14.08 14.00
CA PHE A 83 23.97 -12.81 14.69
C PHE A 83 24.23 -13.03 16.18
N THR A 84 25.27 -12.43 16.75
CA THR A 84 25.64 -12.66 18.16
C THR A 84 25.42 -11.40 18.96
N ILE A 85 24.63 -11.49 20.03
CA ILE A 85 24.48 -10.45 21.05
C ILE A 85 25.38 -10.82 22.23
N SER A 86 26.40 -10.02 22.49
CA SER A 86 27.31 -10.21 23.63
C SER A 86 26.87 -9.44 24.88
N GLN A 87 26.09 -8.37 24.71
CA GLN A 87 25.55 -7.58 25.81
C GLN A 87 24.26 -6.86 25.40
N LEU A 88 23.25 -6.87 26.27
CA LEU A 88 22.00 -6.11 26.07
C LEU A 88 22.18 -4.64 26.49
N SER A 89 21.34 -3.77 25.94
CA SER A 89 21.32 -2.35 26.29
C SER A 89 20.59 -2.19 27.62
N SER A 90 21.05 -1.29 28.48
CA SER A 90 20.29 -0.85 29.65
C SER A 90 19.36 0.33 29.34
N ALA A 91 19.47 0.94 28.15
CA ALA A 91 18.73 2.13 27.74
C ALA A 91 17.56 1.82 26.78
N TYR A 92 17.72 0.80 25.93
CA TYR A 92 16.71 0.40 24.94
C TYR A 92 16.15 -0.99 25.23
N PRO A 93 14.89 -1.28 24.83
CA PRO A 93 14.26 -2.59 25.04
C PRO A 93 15.10 -3.75 24.50
N ALA A 94 15.05 -4.90 25.16
CA ALA A 94 15.69 -6.14 24.72
C ALA A 94 14.88 -6.84 23.62
N GLU A 95 14.59 -6.12 22.55
CA GLU A 95 13.77 -6.55 21.42
C GLU A 95 14.42 -6.09 20.11
N VAL A 96 14.17 -6.83 19.02
CA VAL A 96 14.64 -6.48 17.68
C VAL A 96 13.49 -6.44 16.69
N GLU A 97 13.62 -5.58 15.69
CA GLU A 97 12.83 -5.68 14.47
C GLU A 97 13.59 -6.52 13.43
N TYR A 98 12.88 -7.27 12.61
CA TYR A 98 13.47 -8.13 11.59
C TYR A 98 12.76 -8.04 10.24
N LEU A 99 13.51 -8.41 9.21
CA LEU A 99 13.00 -8.79 7.90
C LEU A 99 13.64 -10.13 7.54
N VAL A 100 12.83 -11.14 7.23
CA VAL A 100 13.28 -12.42 6.72
C VAL A 100 12.56 -12.67 5.40
N VAL A 101 13.33 -12.73 4.32
CA VAL A 101 12.82 -12.94 2.96
C VAL A 101 13.45 -14.20 2.39
N GLY A 102 12.62 -15.17 2.00
CA GLY A 102 13.06 -16.35 1.27
C GLY A 102 13.61 -16.00 -0.11
N ALA A 103 14.33 -16.91 -0.74
CA ALA A 103 14.82 -16.67 -2.10
C ALA A 103 13.70 -16.79 -3.13
N GLY A 104 13.83 -16.07 -4.25
CA GLY A 104 12.91 -16.19 -5.37
C GLY A 104 13.14 -17.47 -6.18
N GLY A 105 12.09 -17.96 -6.82
CA GLY A 105 12.20 -19.05 -7.81
C GLY A 105 12.81 -18.57 -9.13
N GLY A 106 13.42 -19.49 -9.88
CA GLY A 106 13.89 -19.23 -11.23
C GLY A 106 12.73 -19.19 -12.24
N GLY A 107 12.92 -18.49 -13.35
CA GLY A 107 11.97 -18.48 -14.47
C GLY A 107 12.07 -19.76 -15.31
N GLY A 108 10.97 -20.10 -15.98
CA GLY A 108 10.93 -21.22 -16.90
C GLY A 108 11.60 -20.92 -18.24
N GLY A 109 12.08 -21.97 -18.90
CA GLY A 109 12.60 -21.91 -20.27
C GLY A 109 11.48 -21.99 -21.33
N VAL A 110 11.84 -21.70 -22.57
CA VAL A 110 11.04 -21.69 -23.81
C VAL A 110 9.60 -21.23 -23.61
N GLY A 111 9.31 -19.93 -23.79
CA GLY A 111 7.95 -19.40 -23.58
C GLY A 111 7.48 -19.63 -22.14
N GLY A 112 8.43 -19.45 -21.20
CA GLY A 112 8.28 -19.83 -19.81
C GLY A 112 7.59 -18.76 -18.97
N GLY A 113 6.97 -19.20 -17.87
CA GLY A 113 6.45 -18.32 -16.84
C GLY A 113 7.56 -17.75 -15.96
N GLY A 114 7.29 -16.60 -15.33
CA GLY A 114 8.20 -16.00 -14.34
C GLY A 114 8.24 -16.79 -13.03
N GLY A 115 9.37 -16.77 -12.33
CA GLY A 115 9.50 -17.35 -10.99
C GLY A 115 8.76 -16.52 -9.93
N GLY A 116 8.25 -17.18 -8.90
CA GLY A 116 7.61 -16.53 -7.74
C GLY A 116 8.63 -15.88 -6.81
N GLY A 117 8.25 -14.77 -6.18
CA GLY A 117 9.02 -14.16 -5.10
C GLY A 117 9.06 -15.03 -3.85
N GLY A 118 10.09 -14.83 -3.02
CA GLY A 118 10.19 -15.47 -1.71
C GLY A 118 9.07 -15.05 -0.75
N GLY A 119 8.95 -15.74 0.37
CA GLY A 119 8.05 -15.39 1.46
C GLY A 119 8.62 -14.24 2.27
N PHE A 120 7.77 -13.27 2.59
CA PHE A 120 8.14 -12.04 3.30
C PHE A 120 7.66 -12.06 4.76
N ARG A 121 8.59 -11.91 5.72
CA ARG A 121 8.25 -11.84 7.16
C ARG A 121 8.90 -10.65 7.83
N THR A 122 8.12 -9.92 8.63
CA THR A 122 8.62 -8.79 9.42
C THR A 122 7.82 -8.59 10.69
N ASN A 123 8.40 -7.92 11.68
CA ASN A 123 7.70 -7.35 12.84
C ASN A 123 7.93 -5.82 12.93
N VAL A 124 8.37 -5.18 11.84
CA VAL A 124 8.55 -3.72 11.81
C VAL A 124 7.22 -3.04 12.12
N SER A 125 7.21 -2.19 13.14
CA SER A 125 6.00 -1.53 13.63
C SER A 125 5.29 -0.74 12.52
N GLY A 126 3.95 -0.82 12.48
CA GLY A 126 3.12 -0.16 11.46
C GLY A 126 3.04 -0.87 10.11
N HIS A 127 3.79 -1.96 9.88
CA HIS A 127 3.70 -2.72 8.63
C HIS A 127 2.42 -3.61 8.59
N PRO A 128 1.72 -3.76 7.45
CA PRO A 128 0.50 -4.59 7.35
C PRO A 128 0.67 -6.06 7.74
N LEU A 129 1.90 -6.58 7.63
CA LEU A 129 2.29 -7.95 8.01
C LEU A 129 3.10 -8.00 9.32
N ALA A 130 3.09 -6.95 10.13
CA ALA A 130 3.87 -6.90 11.37
C ALA A 130 3.47 -8.04 12.33
N ALA A 131 4.41 -8.95 12.57
CA ALA A 131 4.34 -9.92 13.64
C ALA A 131 4.50 -9.26 15.02
N PRO A 132 4.18 -9.98 16.13
CA PRO A 132 4.47 -9.52 17.48
C PRO A 132 5.95 -9.19 17.72
N ALA A 133 6.21 -8.47 18.81
CA ALA A 133 7.56 -8.14 19.26
C ALA A 133 8.43 -9.41 19.40
N TYR A 134 9.71 -9.28 19.03
CA TYR A 134 10.67 -10.39 19.06
C TYR A 134 11.73 -10.12 20.15
N PRO A 135 11.59 -10.72 21.35
CA PRO A 135 12.53 -10.51 22.44
C PRO A 135 13.87 -11.22 22.16
N VAL A 136 14.96 -10.59 22.59
CA VAL A 136 16.31 -11.11 22.45
C VAL A 136 17.04 -11.23 23.79
N ALA A 137 18.02 -12.14 23.83
CA ALA A 137 18.88 -12.39 24.96
C ALA A 137 20.35 -12.40 24.51
N VAL A 138 21.28 -12.35 25.48
CA VAL A 138 22.71 -12.58 25.22
C VAL A 138 22.89 -14.01 24.74
N ALA A 139 23.02 -14.17 23.42
CA ALA A 139 23.07 -15.44 22.71
C ALA A 139 23.57 -15.25 21.28
N SER A 140 23.89 -16.36 20.63
CA SER A 140 24.09 -16.44 19.18
C SER A 140 22.80 -16.89 18.51
N TYR A 141 22.38 -16.21 17.45
CA TYR A 141 21.21 -16.55 16.64
C TYR A 141 21.67 -17.04 15.28
N THR A 142 21.05 -18.11 14.81
CA THR A 142 21.35 -18.68 13.50
C THR A 142 20.63 -17.89 12.42
N VAL A 143 21.38 -17.50 11.38
CA VAL A 143 20.86 -16.83 10.19
C VAL A 143 21.11 -17.73 8.99
N VAL A 144 20.04 -18.13 8.31
CA VAL A 144 20.10 -18.84 7.03
C VAL A 144 19.58 -17.92 5.95
N VAL A 145 20.34 -17.79 4.87
CA VAL A 145 19.92 -17.07 3.67
C VAL A 145 19.73 -18.07 2.54
N GLY A 146 18.51 -18.13 2.01
CA GLY A 146 18.17 -19.00 0.89
C GLY A 146 18.89 -18.61 -0.39
N GLY A 147 19.37 -19.61 -1.13
CA GLY A 147 19.89 -19.43 -2.50
C GLY A 147 18.74 -19.28 -3.50
N GLY A 148 18.94 -18.45 -4.52
CA GLY A 148 17.99 -18.28 -5.62
C GLY A 148 17.68 -19.58 -6.38
N GLY A 149 16.47 -19.68 -6.90
CA GLY A 149 16.07 -20.79 -7.77
C GLY A 149 16.87 -20.81 -9.07
N ARG A 150 17.23 -22.02 -9.52
CA ARG A 150 17.96 -22.21 -10.79
C ARG A 150 17.08 -21.85 -11.99
N SER A 151 17.69 -21.36 -13.06
CA SER A 151 16.97 -21.09 -14.31
C SER A 151 16.50 -22.37 -15.01
N GLY A 152 15.36 -22.28 -15.69
CA GLY A 152 14.92 -23.30 -16.64
C GLY A 152 15.76 -23.28 -17.91
N SER A 153 16.11 -24.46 -18.44
CA SER A 153 16.93 -24.63 -19.64
C SER A 153 16.17 -24.31 -20.93
N GLY A 154 16.86 -23.75 -21.93
CA GLY A 154 16.28 -23.31 -23.21
C GLY A 154 16.29 -24.35 -24.35
N SER A 155 16.46 -25.63 -24.07
CA SER A 155 16.67 -26.63 -25.14
C SER A 155 15.37 -27.06 -25.84
N TYR A 156 15.36 -27.00 -27.18
CA TYR A 156 14.22 -27.38 -28.05
C TYR A 156 13.97 -28.89 -28.20
N HIS A 157 14.75 -29.73 -27.53
CA HIS A 157 14.79 -31.16 -27.84
C HIS A 157 13.77 -31.97 -27.01
N ASN A 158 12.65 -32.33 -27.64
CA ASN A 158 11.76 -33.45 -27.30
C ASN A 158 11.36 -33.60 -25.81
N THR A 159 10.60 -32.61 -25.33
CA THR A 159 9.33 -32.72 -24.58
C THR A 159 9.20 -33.57 -23.30
N ASN A 160 10.27 -34.02 -22.65
CA ASN A 160 10.16 -34.69 -21.34
C ASN A 160 11.26 -34.32 -20.32
N THR A 161 12.01 -33.22 -20.50
CA THR A 161 13.09 -32.86 -19.57
C THR A 161 12.59 -31.96 -18.43
N PRO A 162 12.63 -32.39 -17.16
CA PRO A 162 12.29 -31.57 -15.99
C PRO A 162 13.11 -30.28 -15.88
N ASP A 163 14.27 -30.23 -16.55
CA ASP A 163 15.23 -29.12 -16.51
C ASP A 163 14.76 -27.87 -17.26
N ALA A 164 13.61 -27.89 -17.94
CA ALA A 164 13.02 -26.71 -18.57
C ALA A 164 12.25 -25.83 -17.57
N LEU A 165 11.84 -26.40 -16.43
CA LEU A 165 11.20 -25.67 -15.34
C LEU A 165 12.21 -24.81 -14.58
N GLY A 166 11.74 -23.66 -14.10
CA GLY A 166 12.46 -22.92 -13.09
C GLY A 166 12.58 -23.72 -11.80
N GLY A 167 13.72 -23.64 -11.13
CA GLY A 167 13.91 -24.21 -9.79
C GLY A 167 13.23 -23.35 -8.72
N GLN A 168 12.76 -23.98 -7.65
CA GLN A 168 12.26 -23.27 -6.46
C GLN A 168 13.42 -22.57 -5.74
N GLY A 169 13.12 -21.44 -5.08
CA GLY A 169 14.05 -20.75 -4.19
C GLY A 169 14.27 -21.52 -2.88
N GLY A 170 15.43 -21.29 -2.25
CA GLY A 170 15.69 -21.78 -0.89
C GLY A 170 15.05 -20.90 0.18
N ASP A 171 14.74 -21.50 1.33
CA ASP A 171 14.21 -20.78 2.48
C ASP A 171 15.31 -19.95 3.19
N SER A 172 14.90 -18.82 3.75
CA SER A 172 15.70 -18.04 4.70
C SER A 172 15.10 -18.18 6.10
N SER A 173 15.94 -18.13 7.13
CA SER A 173 15.45 -18.23 8.51
C SER A 173 16.28 -17.43 9.51
N PHE A 174 15.61 -16.98 10.57
CA PHE A 174 16.22 -16.37 11.75
C PHE A 174 15.70 -17.04 13.01
N SER A 175 16.59 -17.58 13.84
CA SER A 175 16.19 -18.34 15.03
C SER A 175 17.24 -18.38 16.16
N PRO A 176 16.84 -18.57 17.42
CA PRO A 176 17.74 -18.94 18.51
C PRO A 176 18.29 -20.36 18.32
N PRO A 177 19.40 -20.73 19.00
CA PRO A 177 20.11 -22.00 18.77
C PRO A 177 19.27 -23.26 19.01
N THR A 178 18.29 -23.18 19.91
CA THR A 178 17.48 -24.33 20.34
C THR A 178 16.10 -24.35 19.69
N SER A 179 15.82 -23.46 18.74
CA SER A 179 14.50 -23.31 18.14
C SER A 179 14.36 -24.11 16.84
N SER A 180 13.37 -24.99 16.77
CA SER A 180 13.00 -25.74 15.58
C SER A 180 11.73 -25.19 14.94
N TYR A 181 11.63 -25.28 13.62
CA TYR A 181 10.39 -24.98 12.90
C TYR A 181 9.42 -26.18 12.94
N PRO A 182 8.10 -25.98 13.09
CA PRO A 182 7.42 -24.71 13.38
C PRO A 182 7.57 -24.28 14.85
N GLY A 183 7.79 -22.98 15.08
CA GLY A 183 7.81 -22.38 16.41
C GLY A 183 7.83 -20.85 16.34
N THR A 184 7.23 -20.16 17.32
CA THR A 184 7.05 -18.70 17.30
C THR A 184 8.35 -17.89 17.33
N THR A 185 9.46 -18.51 17.74
CA THR A 185 10.81 -17.91 17.74
C THR A 185 11.64 -18.32 16.52
N HIS A 186 11.12 -19.18 15.65
CA HIS A 186 11.79 -19.56 14.40
C HIS A 186 11.09 -18.85 13.25
N ILE A 187 11.69 -17.77 12.76
CA ILE A 187 11.12 -17.00 11.67
C ILE A 187 11.55 -17.62 10.35
N LEU A 188 10.59 -18.04 9.53
CA LEU A 188 10.81 -18.65 8.23
C LEU A 188 10.31 -17.74 7.10
N GLY A 189 11.22 -17.34 6.22
CA GLY A 189 10.90 -16.79 4.90
C GLY A 189 11.02 -17.91 3.86
N ALA A 190 9.89 -18.48 3.45
CA ALA A 190 9.86 -19.62 2.54
C ALA A 190 10.31 -19.25 1.11
N GLY A 191 10.91 -20.18 0.38
CA GLY A 191 11.32 -19.98 -1.02
C GLY A 191 10.14 -19.83 -1.99
N GLY A 192 10.36 -19.07 -3.06
CA GLY A 192 9.39 -18.90 -4.15
C GLY A 192 9.36 -20.09 -5.12
N GLY A 193 8.20 -20.32 -5.75
CA GLY A 193 7.99 -21.36 -6.74
C GLY A 193 8.66 -21.04 -8.09
N GLY A 194 9.18 -22.05 -8.78
CA GLY A 194 9.77 -21.89 -10.11
C GLY A 194 8.74 -21.72 -11.24
N GLY A 195 9.11 -21.02 -12.31
CA GLY A 195 8.26 -20.79 -13.48
C GLY A 195 8.06 -22.03 -14.36
N GLY A 196 6.87 -22.16 -14.94
CA GLY A 196 6.52 -23.22 -15.88
C GLY A 196 7.18 -23.06 -17.26
N SER A 197 7.25 -24.12 -18.05
CA SER A 197 7.91 -24.14 -19.37
C SER A 197 6.98 -24.61 -20.49
N TRP A 198 7.35 -24.43 -21.76
CA TRP A 198 6.52 -24.90 -22.88
C TRP A 198 6.51 -26.43 -23.07
N HIS A 199 5.38 -26.97 -23.56
CA HIS A 199 5.25 -28.37 -23.95
C HIS A 199 4.36 -28.61 -25.18
N ASN A 200 4.60 -29.72 -25.88
CA ASN A 200 3.89 -30.15 -27.09
C ASN A 200 3.24 -31.54 -26.89
N ALA A 201 2.18 -31.65 -26.06
CA ALA A 201 1.29 -32.82 -25.89
C ALA A 201 0.30 -32.65 -24.69
N PRO A 202 -0.72 -33.50 -24.46
CA PRO A 202 -1.63 -33.37 -23.31
C PRO A 202 -0.91 -33.58 -21.95
N VAL A 203 -1.11 -32.65 -21.00
CA VAL A 203 -0.32 -32.44 -19.75
C VAL A 203 -0.61 -33.47 -18.64
N PRO A 204 0.27 -33.56 -17.60
CA PRO A 204 -0.15 -32.90 -16.36
C PRO A 204 0.84 -31.96 -15.61
N ALA A 205 2.17 -31.97 -15.77
CA ALA A 205 3.07 -31.34 -14.77
C ALA A 205 4.19 -30.37 -15.25
N VAL A 206 4.67 -30.41 -16.49
CA VAL A 206 5.89 -29.67 -16.91
C VAL A 206 5.66 -28.21 -17.36
N THR A 207 4.41 -27.78 -17.31
CA THR A 207 3.98 -26.48 -17.84
C THR A 207 3.45 -25.56 -16.77
N ALA A 208 2.89 -26.12 -15.70
CA ALA A 208 2.41 -25.33 -14.59
C ALA A 208 3.58 -24.67 -13.86
N GLY A 209 3.34 -23.47 -13.32
CA GLY A 209 4.26 -22.91 -12.34
C GLY A 209 4.29 -23.79 -11.09
N ALA A 210 5.45 -23.92 -10.46
CA ALA A 210 5.54 -24.60 -9.18
C ALA A 210 4.93 -23.73 -8.08
N ASP A 211 4.32 -24.39 -7.10
CA ASP A 211 3.83 -23.73 -5.89
C ASP A 211 5.00 -23.13 -5.10
N GLY A 212 4.73 -22.08 -4.33
CA GLY A 212 5.68 -21.57 -3.36
C GLY A 212 5.89 -22.56 -2.20
N ASN A 213 7.05 -22.50 -1.55
CA ASN A 213 7.33 -23.34 -0.38
C ASN A 213 6.34 -23.02 0.76
N ALA A 214 6.02 -24.04 1.56
CA ALA A 214 5.22 -23.88 2.77
C ALA A 214 5.89 -22.87 3.72
N GLY A 215 5.09 -22.00 4.34
CA GLY A 215 5.57 -20.82 5.04
C GLY A 215 5.32 -19.51 4.29
N GLY A 216 4.54 -19.53 3.20
CA GLY A 216 4.08 -18.34 2.48
C GLY A 216 4.96 -17.88 1.32
N GLY A 217 5.68 -18.79 0.66
CA GLY A 217 6.36 -18.48 -0.61
C GLY A 217 5.35 -18.21 -1.73
N SER A 218 5.72 -17.39 -2.72
CA SER A 218 4.83 -17.08 -3.85
C SER A 218 4.95 -18.12 -4.96
N GLY A 219 3.87 -18.36 -5.70
CA GLY A 219 3.84 -19.35 -6.78
C GLY A 219 4.46 -18.83 -8.09
N GLY A 220 5.05 -19.72 -8.89
CA GLY A 220 5.57 -19.40 -10.22
C GLY A 220 4.46 -19.22 -11.27
N GLY A 221 4.73 -18.49 -12.34
CA GLY A 221 3.83 -18.33 -13.47
C GLY A 221 3.76 -19.59 -14.35
N GLY A 222 2.62 -19.82 -14.99
CA GLY A 222 2.45 -20.90 -15.96
C GLY A 222 3.22 -20.66 -17.26
N GLY A 223 3.74 -21.73 -17.85
CA GLY A 223 4.33 -21.75 -19.20
C GLY A 223 3.25 -21.80 -20.30
N THR A 224 3.67 -22.06 -21.53
CA THR A 224 2.79 -22.07 -22.72
C THR A 224 2.47 -23.49 -23.18
N GLN A 225 1.31 -23.72 -23.83
CA GLN A 225 0.92 -25.05 -24.32
C GLN A 225 0.60 -25.07 -25.81
N ASP A 226 1.06 -26.12 -26.52
CA ASP A 226 0.54 -26.52 -27.82
C ASP A 226 -0.57 -27.59 -27.73
N GLY A 227 -1.72 -27.35 -28.36
CA GLY A 227 -2.77 -28.36 -28.59
C GLY A 227 -4.23 -27.85 -28.52
N PRO A 228 -5.23 -28.65 -28.98
CA PRO A 228 -6.65 -28.27 -29.07
C PRO A 228 -7.42 -28.32 -27.73
N LEU A 229 -6.75 -28.48 -26.60
CA LEU A 229 -7.36 -28.56 -25.26
C LEU A 229 -7.36 -27.16 -24.63
N GLY A 230 -8.52 -26.51 -24.59
CA GLY A 230 -8.68 -25.07 -24.37
C GLY A 230 -8.57 -24.51 -22.94
N ASN A 231 -7.69 -25.02 -22.07
CA ASN A 231 -7.47 -24.44 -20.73
C ASN A 231 -6.18 -23.60 -20.65
N ASP A 232 -6.22 -22.56 -19.81
CA ASP A 232 -5.02 -21.79 -19.46
C ASP A 232 -4.08 -22.67 -18.63
N VAL A 233 -2.77 -22.54 -18.84
CA VAL A 233 -1.79 -23.26 -18.03
C VAL A 233 -1.68 -22.55 -16.68
N SER A 234 -2.18 -23.18 -15.61
CA SER A 234 -2.18 -22.57 -14.28
C SER A 234 -0.78 -22.13 -13.86
N GLY A 235 -0.71 -20.96 -13.22
CA GLY A 235 0.40 -20.65 -12.32
C GLY A 235 0.34 -21.54 -11.08
N GLY A 236 1.45 -21.58 -10.37
CA GLY A 236 1.56 -22.21 -9.05
C GLY A 236 0.81 -21.42 -8.00
N ALA A 237 0.28 -22.12 -7.01
CA ALA A 237 -0.34 -21.51 -5.85
C ALA A 237 0.70 -20.86 -4.92
N ALA A 238 0.24 -19.94 -4.08
CA ALA A 238 1.04 -19.54 -2.93
C ALA A 238 1.24 -20.76 -2.01
N GLY A 239 2.42 -20.87 -1.42
CA GLY A 239 2.71 -21.87 -0.41
C GLY A 239 1.78 -21.73 0.79
N ALA A 240 1.47 -22.84 1.44
CA ALA A 240 0.63 -22.85 2.64
C ALA A 240 1.15 -21.84 3.68
N ALA A 241 0.23 -21.15 4.37
CA ALA A 241 0.60 -20.16 5.37
C ALA A 241 1.42 -20.78 6.51
N ASP A 242 2.29 -19.98 7.12
CA ASP A 242 3.02 -20.40 8.32
C ASP A 242 2.01 -20.63 9.46
N PRO A 243 2.00 -21.79 10.12
CA PRO A 243 1.11 -22.06 11.26
C PRO A 243 1.25 -21.05 12.41
N ASN A 244 2.42 -20.43 12.56
CA ASN A 244 2.69 -19.44 13.61
C ASN A 244 2.39 -18.01 13.16
N PHE A 245 2.32 -17.77 11.85
CA PHE A 245 2.11 -16.46 11.23
C PHE A 245 1.18 -16.61 10.01
N PRO A 246 -0.14 -16.80 10.24
CA PRO A 246 -1.08 -17.17 9.18
C PRO A 246 -1.40 -16.04 8.20
N SER A 247 -0.87 -14.83 8.42
CA SER A 247 -1.01 -13.73 7.46
C SER A 247 -0.32 -14.09 6.13
N VAL A 248 -1.05 -13.86 5.03
CA VAL A 248 -0.62 -14.19 3.68
C VAL A 248 0.60 -13.34 3.31
N ALA A 249 1.74 -13.98 3.10
CA ALA A 249 3.01 -13.34 2.73
C ALA A 249 3.42 -13.56 1.26
N GLY A 250 2.65 -14.38 0.52
CA GLY A 250 2.92 -14.72 -0.87
C GLY A 250 1.62 -14.95 -1.63
N TYR A 251 1.66 -14.73 -2.94
CA TYR A 251 0.50 -14.86 -3.81
C TYR A 251 0.75 -15.86 -4.95
N ALA A 252 -0.33 -16.31 -5.59
CA ALA A 252 -0.25 -17.24 -6.72
C ALA A 252 0.36 -16.58 -7.96
N GLY A 253 0.96 -17.40 -8.82
CA GLY A 253 1.40 -16.99 -10.15
C GLY A 253 0.25 -16.89 -11.15
N GLY A 254 0.48 -16.12 -12.21
CA GLY A 254 -0.44 -15.97 -13.32
C GLY A 254 -0.41 -17.15 -14.28
N ALA A 255 -1.51 -17.36 -14.99
CA ALA A 255 -1.61 -18.42 -16.00
C ALA A 255 -0.91 -18.05 -17.32
N GLY A 256 -0.37 -19.05 -18.03
CA GLY A 256 0.20 -18.88 -19.37
C GLY A 256 -0.83 -19.03 -20.50
N GLY A 257 -0.48 -18.56 -21.71
CA GLY A 257 -1.39 -18.43 -22.86
C GLY A 257 -1.69 -19.72 -23.64
N LYS A 258 -2.76 -19.68 -24.46
CA LYS A 258 -3.32 -20.76 -25.32
C LYS A 258 -2.99 -20.58 -26.83
N ASN A 259 -3.07 -21.65 -27.65
CA ASN A 259 -2.91 -21.66 -29.14
C ASN A 259 -4.26 -21.94 -29.90
N PRO A 260 -4.54 -21.61 -31.22
CA PRO A 260 -3.92 -20.71 -32.24
C PRO A 260 -4.83 -19.57 -32.83
N PRO A 261 -4.27 -18.59 -33.61
CA PRO A 261 -3.03 -18.71 -34.40
C PRO A 261 -1.73 -18.05 -33.92
N VAL A 262 -1.60 -17.34 -32.79
CA VAL A 262 -0.33 -16.60 -32.53
C VAL A 262 0.22 -16.52 -31.09
N ASN A 263 -0.51 -16.81 -30.00
CA ASN A 263 -0.05 -16.44 -28.64
C ASN A 263 0.81 -17.51 -27.93
N PHE A 264 2.11 -17.25 -27.80
CA PHE A 264 3.08 -18.09 -27.08
C PHE A 264 3.72 -17.31 -25.91
N SER A 265 2.94 -16.98 -24.88
CA SER A 265 3.39 -16.14 -23.75
C SER A 265 3.14 -16.76 -22.37
N GLY A 266 4.15 -16.67 -21.51
CA GLY A 266 4.09 -17.18 -20.13
C GLY A 266 3.38 -16.21 -19.18
N GLY A 267 2.85 -16.74 -18.08
CA GLY A 267 2.31 -15.95 -16.97
C GLY A 267 3.41 -15.37 -16.08
N GLY A 268 3.11 -14.28 -15.38
CA GLY A 268 4.03 -13.70 -14.39
C GLY A 268 4.02 -14.49 -13.08
N GLY A 269 5.15 -14.52 -12.37
CA GLY A 269 5.24 -15.10 -11.03
C GLY A 269 4.52 -14.25 -9.98
N GLY A 270 4.01 -14.86 -8.92
CA GLY A 270 3.46 -14.14 -7.77
C GLY A 270 4.54 -13.43 -6.98
N GLY A 271 4.23 -12.27 -6.39
CA GLY A 271 5.07 -11.58 -5.43
C GLY A 271 4.46 -11.62 -4.03
N ALA A 272 5.16 -11.08 -3.04
CA ALA A 272 4.68 -10.98 -1.67
C ALA A 272 3.55 -9.94 -1.47
N GLY A 273 3.41 -8.99 -2.40
CA GLY A 273 2.43 -7.91 -2.37
C GLY A 273 1.29 -8.06 -3.39
N GLY A 274 1.36 -9.04 -4.29
CA GLY A 274 0.27 -9.32 -5.23
C GLY A 274 0.51 -10.55 -6.10
N ALA A 275 -0.58 -11.08 -6.66
CA ALA A 275 -0.53 -12.20 -7.59
C ALA A 275 0.15 -11.80 -8.91
N GLY A 276 0.79 -12.79 -9.55
CA GLY A 276 1.28 -12.64 -10.91
C GLY A 276 0.10 -12.56 -11.88
N THR A 277 0.26 -11.79 -12.94
CA THR A 277 -0.81 -11.64 -13.93
C THR A 277 -0.69 -12.71 -15.02
N ALA A 278 -1.84 -13.13 -15.54
CA ALA A 278 -1.85 -14.03 -16.68
C ALA A 278 -1.26 -13.35 -17.94
N SER A 279 -0.82 -14.16 -18.89
CA SER A 279 -0.48 -13.68 -20.24
C SER A 279 -1.63 -12.85 -20.84
N GLY A 280 -1.30 -11.74 -21.50
CA GLY A 280 -2.27 -10.87 -22.16
C GLY A 280 -2.70 -11.36 -23.55
N THR A 281 -3.63 -10.63 -24.18
CA THR A 281 -4.04 -10.85 -25.58
C THR A 281 -2.98 -10.31 -26.54
N GLY A 282 -2.52 -11.11 -27.51
CA GLY A 282 -1.56 -10.65 -28.54
C GLY A 282 -0.09 -10.89 -28.18
N ASN A 283 0.24 -12.09 -27.73
CA ASN A 283 1.59 -12.57 -27.39
C ASN A 283 2.24 -11.91 -26.16
N THR A 284 1.58 -11.05 -25.39
CA THR A 284 2.21 -10.34 -24.26
C THR A 284 2.43 -11.23 -23.04
N GLY A 285 3.66 -11.27 -22.55
CA GLY A 285 4.02 -11.98 -21.33
C GLY A 285 3.36 -11.34 -20.10
N GLY A 286 2.96 -12.14 -19.12
CA GLY A 286 2.31 -11.65 -17.90
C GLY A 286 3.29 -10.90 -16.98
N PRO A 287 3.00 -9.66 -16.56
CA PRO A 287 3.71 -9.00 -15.46
C PRO A 287 3.77 -9.84 -14.18
N GLY A 288 4.93 -9.81 -13.52
CA GLY A 288 5.10 -10.38 -12.18
C GLY A 288 4.40 -9.58 -11.09
N GLY A 289 3.99 -10.25 -10.02
CA GLY A 289 3.34 -9.62 -8.88
C GLY A 289 4.32 -8.76 -8.07
N ASP A 290 3.86 -7.61 -7.57
CA ASP A 290 4.70 -6.72 -6.76
C ASP A 290 5.12 -7.38 -5.44
N GLY A 291 6.30 -7.02 -4.95
CA GLY A 291 6.78 -7.33 -3.61
C GLY A 291 6.14 -6.46 -2.52
N MET A 292 6.54 -6.67 -1.27
CA MET A 292 6.15 -5.83 -0.13
C MET A 292 7.26 -4.85 0.23
N ASN A 293 6.88 -3.64 0.63
CA ASN A 293 7.82 -2.58 0.96
C ASN A 293 8.05 -2.47 2.47
N VAL A 294 9.31 -2.30 2.88
CA VAL A 294 9.66 -2.13 4.30
C VAL A 294 10.84 -1.21 4.50
N LYS A 295 10.81 -0.49 5.62
CA LYS A 295 11.84 0.42 6.07
C LYS A 295 12.63 -0.22 7.21
N ILE A 296 13.71 -0.89 6.87
CA ILE A 296 14.51 -1.63 7.86
C ILE A 296 16.01 -1.41 7.75
N GLU A 297 16.57 -1.13 6.58
CA GLU A 297 18.03 -0.98 6.41
C GLU A 297 18.53 0.47 6.34
N SER A 298 17.61 1.43 6.11
CA SER A 298 17.92 2.85 6.01
C SER A 298 16.66 3.70 6.23
N SER A 299 16.81 5.02 6.13
CA SER A 299 15.68 5.95 6.11
C SER A 299 14.80 5.83 4.85
N SER A 300 15.23 5.06 3.85
CA SER A 300 14.46 4.74 2.64
C SER A 300 13.67 3.45 2.80
N THR A 301 12.58 3.35 2.05
CA THR A 301 11.75 2.14 1.97
C THR A 301 12.05 1.39 0.68
N TYR A 302 12.26 0.08 0.77
CA TYR A 302 12.53 -0.78 -0.38
C TYR A 302 11.50 -1.90 -0.50
N PHE A 303 11.22 -2.33 -1.73
CA PHE A 303 10.40 -3.51 -2.02
C PHE A 303 11.24 -4.79 -1.99
N TYR A 304 10.63 -5.89 -1.53
CA TYR A 304 11.22 -7.21 -1.47
C TYR A 304 10.24 -8.28 -1.92
N ALA A 305 10.77 -9.39 -2.44
CA ALA A 305 10.00 -10.55 -2.87
C ALA A 305 8.99 -10.26 -4.01
N GLY A 306 9.41 -9.52 -5.03
CA GLY A 306 8.64 -9.40 -6.28
C GLY A 306 8.67 -10.67 -7.13
N GLY A 307 7.62 -10.95 -7.89
CA GLY A 307 7.58 -12.04 -8.86
C GLY A 307 8.20 -11.65 -10.21
N GLY A 308 8.80 -12.60 -10.91
CA GLY A 308 9.40 -12.40 -12.23
C GLY A 308 8.35 -12.27 -13.34
N GLY A 309 8.71 -11.58 -14.43
CA GLY A 309 7.84 -11.44 -15.60
C GLY A 309 7.82 -12.68 -16.50
N GLY A 310 6.69 -12.95 -17.16
CA GLY A 310 6.55 -14.04 -18.12
C GLY A 310 7.18 -13.73 -19.48
N GLY A 311 7.74 -14.74 -20.15
CA GLY A 311 8.35 -14.58 -21.47
C GLY A 311 7.33 -14.42 -22.59
N ASN A 312 7.76 -13.81 -23.71
CA ASN A 312 6.98 -13.65 -24.94
C ASN A 312 7.62 -14.45 -26.08
N ALA A 313 6.84 -14.79 -27.10
CA ALA A 313 7.34 -15.33 -28.35
C ALA A 313 6.63 -14.74 -29.58
N PRO A 314 7.36 -14.11 -30.50
CA PRO A 314 6.92 -13.94 -31.87
C PRO A 314 7.19 -15.26 -32.61
N TYR A 315 6.15 -16.01 -32.99
CA TYR A 315 6.32 -16.92 -34.12
C TYR A 315 6.66 -16.03 -35.32
N ALA A 316 7.74 -16.33 -36.05
CA ALA A 316 8.20 -15.56 -37.19
C ALA A 316 7.18 -15.58 -38.34
N HIS A 317 6.07 -14.88 -38.18
CA HIS A 317 5.17 -14.51 -39.26
C HIS A 317 5.44 -13.03 -39.54
N PRO A 318 5.78 -12.63 -40.78
CA PRO A 318 5.92 -11.22 -41.10
C PRO A 318 4.60 -10.52 -40.75
N THR A 319 4.64 -9.69 -39.72
CA THR A 319 3.48 -8.92 -39.29
C THR A 319 3.08 -7.96 -40.41
N PRO A 320 1.78 -7.76 -40.68
CA PRO A 320 1.33 -6.60 -41.44
C PRO A 320 1.87 -5.32 -40.77
N PRO A 321 2.25 -4.28 -41.53
CA PRO A 321 2.64 -3.00 -40.95
C PRO A 321 1.48 -2.46 -40.10
N GLY A 322 1.63 -2.43 -38.77
CA GLY A 322 0.64 -1.87 -37.83
C GLY A 322 0.19 -2.75 -36.66
N GLY A 323 0.75 -3.94 -36.43
CA GLY A 323 0.44 -4.77 -35.25
C GLY A 323 1.10 -4.28 -33.95
N THR A 324 0.34 -4.24 -32.87
CA THR A 324 0.70 -3.70 -31.53
C THR A 324 1.58 -4.66 -30.70
N SER A 325 2.73 -4.14 -30.22
CA SER A 325 3.60 -4.56 -29.09
C SER A 325 3.78 -6.06 -28.77
N ASN A 326 4.95 -6.61 -29.11
CA ASN A 326 5.46 -7.93 -28.71
C ASN A 326 6.21 -7.86 -27.37
N ASP A 327 5.59 -7.33 -26.32
CA ASP A 327 6.31 -7.03 -25.08
C ASP A 327 6.28 -8.24 -24.12
N ALA A 328 7.43 -8.60 -23.57
CA ALA A 328 7.50 -9.56 -22.47
C ALA A 328 7.04 -8.92 -21.15
N GLY A 329 6.62 -9.75 -20.20
CA GLY A 329 6.12 -9.28 -18.92
C GLY A 329 7.24 -8.58 -18.14
N PRO A 330 7.00 -7.38 -17.58
CA PRO A 330 7.95 -6.81 -16.63
C PRO A 330 7.96 -7.60 -15.32
N GLY A 331 9.09 -7.56 -14.61
CA GLY A 331 9.18 -8.05 -13.24
C GLY A 331 8.39 -7.14 -12.28
N GLY A 332 7.80 -7.74 -11.23
CA GLY A 332 7.17 -7.00 -10.16
C GLY A 332 8.18 -6.21 -9.33
N LYS A 333 7.73 -5.17 -8.62
CA LYS A 333 8.59 -4.38 -7.72
C LYS A 333 9.29 -5.28 -6.70
N GLY A 334 10.53 -4.93 -6.36
CA GLY A 334 11.35 -5.71 -5.41
C GLY A 334 12.46 -6.52 -6.08
N GLY A 335 12.99 -6.02 -7.19
CA GLY A 335 14.17 -6.58 -7.84
C GLY A 335 13.90 -7.88 -8.58
N ALA A 336 12.70 -8.12 -9.11
CA ALA A 336 12.41 -9.32 -9.88
C ALA A 336 12.90 -9.19 -11.33
N GLY A 337 13.22 -10.30 -11.99
CA GLY A 337 13.69 -10.31 -13.38
C GLY A 337 12.58 -10.11 -14.40
N GLY A 338 12.87 -9.40 -15.50
CA GLY A 338 11.95 -9.21 -16.63
C GLY A 338 11.90 -10.40 -17.58
N GLY A 339 10.78 -10.62 -18.27
CA GLY A 339 10.63 -11.71 -19.24
C GLY A 339 11.50 -11.51 -20.50
N GLY A 340 11.92 -12.61 -21.13
CA GLY A 340 12.66 -12.58 -22.39
C GLY A 340 11.81 -12.02 -23.54
N GLY A 341 12.37 -11.09 -24.31
CA GLY A 341 11.65 -10.26 -25.29
C GLY A 341 11.44 -8.81 -24.83
N ASN A 342 12.48 -8.17 -24.26
CA ASN A 342 12.48 -6.79 -23.72
C ASN A 342 11.65 -6.56 -22.44
N GLY A 343 11.40 -7.59 -21.61
CA GLY A 343 10.72 -7.39 -20.33
C GLY A 343 11.62 -6.61 -19.38
N ALA A 344 11.13 -5.49 -18.83
CA ALA A 344 11.88 -4.69 -17.87
C ALA A 344 11.97 -5.42 -16.52
N GLY A 345 13.14 -5.33 -15.87
CA GLY A 345 13.33 -5.77 -14.49
C GLY A 345 12.52 -4.94 -13.50
N GLY A 346 12.16 -5.56 -12.39
CA GLY A 346 11.45 -4.94 -11.29
C GLY A 346 12.28 -3.88 -10.58
N ILE A 347 11.72 -2.67 -10.46
CA ILE A 347 12.34 -1.53 -9.78
C ILE A 347 11.98 -1.46 -8.29
N GLY A 348 12.57 -0.51 -7.56
CA GLY A 348 12.22 -0.18 -6.17
C GLY A 348 12.71 -1.17 -5.11
N GLY A 349 13.38 -2.25 -5.52
CA GLY A 349 14.09 -3.13 -4.58
C GLY A 349 15.43 -2.57 -4.14
N ARG A 350 16.07 -3.25 -3.18
CA ARG A 350 17.45 -2.96 -2.74
C ARG A 350 18.43 -2.95 -3.92
N GLN A 351 18.16 -3.80 -4.90
CA GLN A 351 18.75 -3.80 -6.23
C GLN A 351 17.63 -3.95 -7.27
N VAL A 352 17.86 -3.41 -8.46
CA VAL A 352 16.95 -3.56 -9.61
C VAL A 352 17.17 -4.94 -10.22
N GLY A 353 16.09 -5.62 -10.60
CA GLY A 353 16.18 -6.88 -11.33
C GLY A 353 16.74 -6.68 -12.73
N TYR A 354 17.26 -7.73 -13.34
CA TYR A 354 17.79 -7.61 -14.69
C TYR A 354 16.65 -7.64 -15.72
N ASP A 355 16.81 -6.86 -16.78
CA ASP A 355 15.92 -6.92 -17.95
C ASP A 355 16.10 -8.26 -18.68
N GLY A 356 15.04 -8.74 -19.34
CA GLY A 356 15.15 -9.85 -20.28
C GLY A 356 15.82 -9.40 -21.58
N GLY A 357 16.43 -10.34 -22.30
CA GLY A 357 17.13 -10.00 -23.55
C GLY A 357 16.18 -9.48 -24.65
N PRO A 358 16.68 -8.65 -25.58
CA PRO A 358 15.86 -7.88 -26.51
C PRO A 358 15.30 -8.62 -27.74
N ALA A 359 15.76 -9.83 -28.03
CA ALA A 359 15.47 -10.59 -29.26
C ALA A 359 14.68 -11.89 -29.03
N VAL A 360 14.15 -12.46 -30.11
CA VAL A 360 13.46 -13.76 -30.10
C VAL A 360 14.49 -14.87 -29.83
N GLY A 361 14.27 -15.66 -28.78
CA GLY A 361 15.23 -16.68 -28.30
C GLY A 361 16.07 -16.25 -27.10
N ASP A 362 15.88 -15.03 -26.61
CA ASP A 362 16.66 -14.49 -25.49
C ASP A 362 16.23 -14.99 -24.11
N PRO A 363 17.18 -15.01 -23.16
CA PRO A 363 16.92 -15.42 -21.80
C PRO A 363 16.04 -14.43 -21.05
N GLY A 364 15.35 -14.93 -20.02
CA GLY A 364 14.72 -14.09 -19.01
C GLY A 364 15.77 -13.40 -18.14
N GLY A 365 15.44 -12.23 -17.60
CA GLY A 365 16.30 -11.50 -16.69
C GLY A 365 16.36 -12.18 -15.31
N ASP A 366 17.51 -12.10 -14.64
CA ASP A 366 17.69 -12.63 -13.29
C ASP A 366 17.00 -11.75 -12.24
N GLY A 367 16.50 -12.39 -11.18
CA GLY A 367 16.14 -11.71 -9.95
C GLY A 367 17.37 -11.13 -9.27
N ALA A 368 17.23 -9.93 -8.72
CA ALA A 368 18.28 -9.22 -8.03
C ALA A 368 18.73 -9.93 -6.75
N GLN A 369 20.01 -9.84 -6.44
CA GLN A 369 20.54 -10.47 -5.23
C GLN A 369 20.00 -9.79 -3.97
N ALA A 370 19.77 -10.59 -2.93
CA ALA A 370 19.30 -10.16 -1.62
C ALA A 370 17.97 -9.40 -1.63
N THR A 371 17.10 -9.69 -2.61
CA THR A 371 15.73 -9.15 -2.65
C THR A 371 14.66 -10.23 -2.51
N GLY A 372 15.01 -11.51 -2.72
CA GLY A 372 14.04 -12.60 -2.87
C GLY A 372 13.19 -12.50 -4.13
N GLY A 373 13.60 -11.69 -5.11
CA GLY A 373 12.84 -11.50 -6.36
C GLY A 373 12.88 -12.73 -7.27
N GLY A 374 11.78 -13.05 -7.95
CA GLY A 374 11.72 -14.15 -8.92
C GLY A 374 12.45 -13.84 -10.23
N GLY A 375 12.97 -14.87 -10.91
CA GLY A 375 13.59 -14.74 -12.23
C GLY A 375 12.56 -14.66 -13.37
N GLY A 376 12.87 -13.96 -14.46
CA GLY A 376 11.99 -13.83 -15.62
C GLY A 376 11.92 -15.11 -16.47
N GLY A 377 10.77 -15.37 -17.08
CA GLY A 377 10.60 -16.48 -18.04
C GLY A 377 11.26 -16.15 -19.38
N SER A 378 11.79 -17.15 -20.09
CA SER A 378 12.44 -16.93 -21.38
C SER A 378 11.45 -16.79 -22.53
N SER A 379 11.92 -16.19 -23.63
CA SER A 379 11.18 -16.21 -24.89
C SER A 379 11.20 -17.60 -25.55
N HIS A 380 10.37 -17.80 -26.60
CA HIS A 380 10.43 -18.99 -27.46
C HIS A 380 11.64 -18.91 -28.39
N SER A 381 12.29 -20.05 -28.62
CA SER A 381 13.28 -20.41 -29.67
C SER A 381 14.64 -20.92 -29.22
N ILE A 382 15.17 -20.58 -28.01
CA ILE A 382 16.32 -21.25 -27.35
C ILE A 382 16.73 -20.67 -25.97
N GLY A 383 16.02 -19.68 -25.42
CA GLY A 383 16.45 -18.95 -24.22
C GLY A 383 16.28 -19.73 -22.92
N ALA A 384 17.22 -19.56 -21.97
CA ALA A 384 17.05 -20.01 -20.60
C ALA A 384 16.21 -19.00 -19.79
N GLY A 385 15.47 -19.45 -18.79
CA GLY A 385 14.87 -18.52 -17.82
C GLY A 385 15.94 -17.76 -17.04
N GLY A 386 15.53 -16.71 -16.33
CA GLY A 386 16.38 -16.03 -15.36
C GLY A 386 16.47 -16.81 -14.04
N MET A 387 17.58 -16.68 -13.34
CA MET A 387 17.74 -17.21 -11.97
C MET A 387 16.92 -16.37 -10.99
N GLY A 388 16.47 -17.00 -9.90
CA GLY A 388 15.86 -16.27 -8.79
C GLY A 388 16.90 -15.48 -7.99
N GLY A 389 16.47 -14.37 -7.40
CA GLY A 389 17.26 -13.60 -6.46
C GLY A 389 17.42 -14.33 -5.13
N SER A 390 18.59 -14.21 -4.50
CA SER A 390 18.80 -14.78 -3.16
C SER A 390 17.90 -14.11 -2.12
N GLY A 391 17.61 -14.83 -1.04
CA GLY A 391 16.91 -14.27 0.11
C GLY A 391 17.76 -13.22 0.84
N VAL A 392 17.20 -12.64 1.91
CA VAL A 392 17.89 -11.72 2.80
C VAL A 392 17.33 -11.82 4.23
N VAL A 393 18.20 -11.67 5.21
CA VAL A 393 17.81 -11.53 6.62
C VAL A 393 18.37 -10.23 7.16
N MET A 394 17.54 -9.42 7.81
CA MET A 394 17.94 -8.17 8.45
C MET A 394 17.43 -8.12 9.88
N VAL A 395 18.25 -7.63 10.79
CA VAL A 395 17.93 -7.46 12.21
C VAL A 395 18.26 -6.03 12.62
N LYS A 396 17.28 -5.29 13.12
CA LYS A 396 17.38 -3.87 13.48
C LYS A 396 17.08 -3.66 14.96
N TYR A 397 17.88 -2.81 15.61
CA TYR A 397 17.64 -2.37 16.99
C TYR A 397 18.11 -0.93 17.21
N GLN A 398 17.53 -0.25 18.20
CA GLN A 398 17.84 1.14 18.49
C GLN A 398 19.19 1.27 19.21
N ILE A 399 19.97 2.28 18.82
CA ILE A 399 21.29 2.61 19.38
C ILE A 399 21.39 4.06 19.85
N GLY A 400 20.34 4.87 19.65
CA GLY A 400 20.37 6.30 19.98
C GLY A 400 19.07 7.03 19.66
N THR A 401 19.03 8.33 19.98
CA THR A 401 18.06 9.29 19.43
C THR A 401 18.75 10.64 19.21
N VAL A 402 18.47 11.28 18.08
CA VAL A 402 18.84 12.67 17.74
C VAL A 402 17.65 13.61 17.78
N ALA A 403 16.44 13.09 18.02
CA ALA A 403 15.24 13.91 18.18
C ALA A 403 15.23 14.59 19.55
N PRO A 404 14.68 15.82 19.67
CA PRO A 404 14.21 16.31 20.96
C PRO A 404 13.16 15.35 21.56
N SER A 405 12.86 15.48 22.86
CA SER A 405 11.79 14.69 23.47
C SER A 405 10.42 15.33 23.19
N ALA A 406 9.44 14.52 22.76
CA ALA A 406 8.06 14.97 22.65
C ALA A 406 7.50 15.35 24.04
N LYS A 407 6.67 16.39 24.10
CA LYS A 407 6.03 16.88 25.34
C LYS A 407 4.75 16.10 25.69
N ALA A 408 4.37 15.16 24.83
CA ALA A 408 3.24 14.28 25.00
C ALA A 408 3.48 12.92 24.34
N THR A 409 2.61 11.97 24.64
CA THR A 409 2.54 10.63 24.04
C THR A 409 1.11 10.34 23.57
N GLY A 410 0.92 9.27 22.80
CA GLY A 410 -0.38 8.86 22.28
C GLY A 410 -0.53 9.14 20.78
N GLY A 411 -1.23 8.23 20.11
CA GLY A 411 -1.30 8.20 18.65
C GLY A 411 0.04 7.81 18.02
N GLU A 412 0.12 7.91 16.69
CA GLU A 412 1.39 7.89 15.98
C GLU A 412 2.08 9.25 16.18
N VAL A 413 3.29 9.25 16.73
CA VAL A 413 4.04 10.46 17.06
C VAL A 413 5.13 10.67 16.02
N SER A 414 5.13 11.82 15.37
CA SER A 414 6.15 12.21 14.40
C SER A 414 6.68 13.62 14.66
N LEU A 415 7.87 13.90 14.14
CA LEU A 415 8.48 15.23 14.14
C LEU A 415 8.60 15.69 12.70
N TRP A 416 8.06 16.86 12.39
CA TRP A 416 8.43 17.62 11.22
C TRP A 416 9.65 18.48 11.57
N PRO A 417 10.87 18.11 11.16
CA PRO A 417 12.06 18.87 11.50
C PRO A 417 12.12 20.20 10.74
N VAL A 418 12.80 21.18 11.32
CA VAL A 418 13.07 22.49 10.72
C VAL A 418 13.66 22.34 9.31
N ALA A 419 14.58 21.39 9.12
CA ALA A 419 15.25 21.12 7.86
C ALA A 419 14.30 20.78 6.70
N ASN A 420 13.09 20.28 7.00
CA ASN A 420 12.09 19.92 6.01
C ASN A 420 11.01 21.02 5.83
N GLY A 421 11.28 22.25 6.26
CA GLY A 421 10.36 23.37 6.08
C GLY A 421 9.21 23.42 7.09
N SER A 422 9.40 22.84 8.28
CA SER A 422 8.42 22.94 9.38
C SER A 422 8.03 24.41 9.63
N PRO A 423 6.74 24.70 9.90
CA PRO A 423 6.31 26.06 10.23
C PRO A 423 6.84 26.54 11.59
N SER A 424 7.32 25.63 12.44
CA SER A 424 7.96 25.96 13.72
C SER A 424 9.48 26.04 13.58
N PRO A 425 10.16 27.07 14.14
CA PRO A 425 11.61 27.21 14.11
C PRO A 425 12.35 26.16 14.96
N THR A 426 11.64 25.38 15.79
CA THR A 426 12.21 24.24 16.55
C THR A 426 11.84 22.88 15.95
N GLY A 427 11.01 22.85 14.91
CA GLY A 427 10.32 21.64 14.45
C GLY A 427 8.94 21.53 15.09
N THR A 428 8.11 20.65 14.55
CA THR A 428 6.72 20.46 14.99
C THR A 428 6.48 19.00 15.30
N TRP A 429 6.11 18.69 16.55
CA TRP A 429 5.55 17.39 16.90
C TRP A 429 4.14 17.28 16.37
N ILE A 430 3.79 16.13 15.77
CA ILE A 430 2.47 15.82 15.27
C ILE A 430 2.06 14.47 15.85
N HIS A 431 0.92 14.46 16.53
CA HIS A 431 0.26 13.25 17.03
C HIS A 431 -0.93 12.94 16.15
N THR A 432 -0.95 11.73 15.58
CA THR A 432 -1.98 11.28 14.65
C THR A 432 -2.76 10.12 15.24
N PHE A 433 -4.07 10.28 15.38
CA PHE A 433 -4.98 9.25 15.85
C PHE A 433 -5.91 8.84 14.72
N VAL A 434 -5.68 7.65 14.17
CA VAL A 434 -6.59 6.95 13.24
C VAL A 434 -7.45 5.90 13.96
N ASN A 435 -7.10 5.61 15.22
CA ASN A 435 -7.85 4.79 16.16
C ASN A 435 -8.03 5.59 17.46
N SER A 436 -9.08 5.28 18.21
CA SER A 436 -9.29 5.88 19.54
C SER A 436 -8.13 5.55 20.49
N GLY A 437 -7.83 6.46 21.40
CA GLY A 437 -6.70 6.34 22.31
C GLY A 437 -6.67 7.44 23.37
N THR A 438 -5.48 7.75 23.87
CA THR A 438 -5.27 8.80 24.85
C THR A 438 -4.08 9.64 24.44
N PHE A 439 -4.26 10.95 24.40
CA PHE A 439 -3.17 11.91 24.30
C PHE A 439 -2.73 12.28 25.72
N THR A 440 -1.47 12.04 26.09
CA THR A 440 -0.99 12.28 27.46
C THR A 440 0.18 13.24 27.45
N THR A 441 0.01 14.39 28.08
CA THR A 441 1.09 15.37 28.24
C THR A 441 2.04 14.95 29.36
N SER A 442 3.34 14.97 29.06
CA SER A 442 4.43 14.81 30.02
C SER A 442 5.02 16.16 30.43
N THR A 443 4.90 17.17 29.55
CA THR A 443 5.21 18.57 29.81
C THR A 443 4.07 19.46 29.29
N ALA A 444 3.86 20.63 29.90
CA ALA A 444 2.80 21.53 29.48
C ALA A 444 3.01 22.01 28.03
N ILE A 445 1.94 22.05 27.25
CA ILE A 445 1.93 22.53 25.87
C ILE A 445 1.09 23.82 25.85
N PRO A 446 1.71 25.01 25.82
CA PRO A 446 0.97 26.27 25.92
C PRO A 446 0.05 26.57 24.73
N SER A 447 0.36 26.01 23.55
CA SER A 447 -0.42 26.17 22.33
C SER A 447 -0.16 24.99 21.40
N ALA A 448 -1.24 24.36 20.94
CA ALA A 448 -1.24 23.31 19.93
C ALA A 448 -2.35 23.55 18.91
N GLU A 449 -2.06 23.28 17.64
CA GLU A 449 -3.09 23.23 16.61
C GLU A 449 -3.74 21.84 16.64
N VAL A 450 -5.08 21.80 16.62
CA VAL A 450 -5.86 20.57 16.73
C VAL A 450 -6.85 20.48 15.57
N VAL A 451 -6.89 19.34 14.89
CA VAL A 451 -7.91 19.00 13.89
C VAL A 451 -8.65 17.75 14.34
N VAL A 452 -9.97 17.81 14.44
CA VAL A 452 -10.85 16.67 14.75
C VAL A 452 -11.79 16.47 13.57
N VAL A 453 -11.81 15.27 13.00
CA VAL A 453 -12.64 14.90 11.86
C VAL A 453 -13.50 13.71 12.23
N ALA A 454 -14.82 13.81 12.10
CA ALA A 454 -15.74 12.69 12.32
C ALA A 454 -15.66 11.66 11.19
N GLY A 455 -16.24 10.47 11.39
CA GLY A 455 -16.43 9.51 10.30
C GLY A 455 -17.41 10.03 9.25
N GLY A 456 -17.22 9.67 7.98
CA GLY A 456 -18.14 9.97 6.89
C GLY A 456 -19.36 9.05 6.88
N GLY A 457 -20.44 9.46 6.23
CA GLY A 457 -21.66 8.67 6.05
C GLY A 457 -21.53 7.64 4.93
N ALA A 458 -22.29 6.55 5.02
CA ALA A 458 -22.39 5.59 3.93
C ALA A 458 -23.20 6.15 2.75
N GLY A 459 -22.92 5.69 1.54
CA GLY A 459 -23.74 5.97 0.37
C GLY A 459 -25.05 5.18 0.39
N GLY A 460 -26.06 5.73 -0.27
CA GLY A 460 -27.37 5.10 -0.40
C GLY A 460 -27.31 3.79 -1.21
N PRO A 461 -28.08 2.75 -0.82
CA PRO A 461 -28.16 1.52 -1.60
C PRO A 461 -28.95 1.71 -2.90
N GLY A 462 -28.72 0.85 -3.89
CA GLY A 462 -29.56 0.75 -5.09
C GLY A 462 -30.69 -0.27 -4.91
N ARG A 463 -31.84 -0.07 -5.56
CA ARG A 463 -32.99 -1.01 -5.51
C ARG A 463 -33.09 -1.89 -6.77
N ASP A 464 -33.87 -2.95 -6.66
CA ASP A 464 -34.37 -3.88 -7.70
C ASP A 464 -34.54 -3.26 -9.11
N PRO A 465 -34.18 -4.00 -10.18
CA PRO A 465 -34.26 -3.57 -11.59
C PRO A 465 -35.62 -3.03 -12.05
N THR A 466 -36.70 -3.28 -11.31
CA THR A 466 -38.05 -2.81 -11.63
C THR A 466 -38.39 -1.41 -11.12
N SER A 467 -37.59 -0.84 -10.22
CA SER A 467 -37.93 0.40 -9.48
C SER A 467 -37.01 1.59 -9.72
N PHE A 468 -36.15 1.52 -10.73
CA PHE A 468 -35.40 2.68 -11.25
C PHE A 468 -34.73 3.59 -10.17
N SER A 469 -34.15 3.01 -9.12
CA SER A 469 -33.65 3.79 -7.97
C SER A 469 -32.12 3.88 -7.96
N SER A 470 -31.58 5.09 -7.92
CA SER A 470 -30.16 5.40 -7.72
C SER A 470 -29.88 5.91 -6.31
N GLY A 471 -28.84 5.37 -5.67
CA GLY A 471 -28.36 5.80 -4.37
C GLY A 471 -27.62 7.14 -4.42
N GLY A 472 -27.96 8.04 -3.47
CA GLY A 472 -27.22 9.28 -3.23
C GLY A 472 -25.91 9.05 -2.50
N GLY A 473 -24.94 9.96 -2.66
CA GLY A 473 -23.64 9.86 -1.97
C GLY A 473 -23.75 10.13 -0.46
N GLY A 474 -22.89 9.52 0.35
CA GLY A 474 -22.77 9.83 1.77
C GLY A 474 -22.07 11.17 2.01
N GLY A 475 -22.49 11.93 3.02
CA GLY A 475 -21.83 13.16 3.44
C GLY A 475 -20.49 12.87 4.11
N ALA A 476 -19.57 13.83 4.07
CA ALA A 476 -18.34 13.78 4.86
C ALA A 476 -18.60 14.00 6.36
N GLY A 477 -17.68 13.53 7.20
CA GLY A 477 -17.67 13.89 8.62
C GLY A 477 -17.48 15.38 8.83
N GLY A 478 -18.02 15.92 9.94
CA GLY A 478 -17.72 17.28 10.36
C GLY A 478 -16.23 17.46 10.66
N VAL A 479 -15.71 18.66 10.46
CA VAL A 479 -14.31 19.02 10.77
C VAL A 479 -14.28 20.15 11.78
N VAL A 480 -13.47 20.01 12.82
CA VAL A 480 -13.22 21.04 13.85
C VAL A 480 -11.73 21.38 13.84
N ILE A 481 -11.41 22.66 13.73
CA ILE A 481 -10.02 23.15 13.75
C ILE A 481 -9.87 24.16 14.88
N HIS A 482 -8.95 23.88 15.81
CA HIS A 482 -8.58 24.80 16.87
C HIS A 482 -7.11 25.25 16.70
N PRO A 483 -6.82 26.55 16.52
CA PRO A 483 -5.49 27.01 16.12
C PRO A 483 -4.46 27.06 17.26
N GLY A 484 -4.88 27.01 18.52
CA GLY A 484 -3.98 27.15 19.67
C GLY A 484 -4.57 26.68 20.99
N LEU A 485 -4.92 25.40 21.08
CA LEU A 485 -5.43 24.79 22.31
C LEU A 485 -4.27 24.53 23.28
N SER A 486 -4.40 24.97 24.52
CA SER A 486 -3.38 24.74 25.55
C SER A 486 -3.64 23.45 26.32
N PHE A 487 -2.61 22.63 26.54
CA PHE A 487 -2.70 21.41 27.35
C PHE A 487 -1.81 21.50 28.60
N PRO A 488 -2.39 21.61 29.81
CA PRO A 488 -1.68 21.42 31.07
C PRO A 488 -1.02 20.05 31.19
N SER A 489 -0.08 19.91 32.12
CA SER A 489 0.67 18.66 32.35
C SER A 489 0.91 18.37 33.83
N PRO A 490 1.01 17.09 34.23
CA PRO A 490 0.71 15.90 33.41
C PRO A 490 -0.80 15.63 33.37
N SER A 491 -1.36 15.44 32.16
CA SER A 491 -2.79 15.21 32.01
C SER A 491 -3.09 14.24 30.86
N PRO A 492 -3.93 13.22 31.08
CA PRO A 492 -4.49 12.40 30.01
C PRO A 492 -5.73 13.07 29.40
N TYR A 493 -5.81 13.08 28.08
CA TYR A 493 -6.94 13.56 27.30
C TYR A 493 -7.42 12.41 26.42
N ALA A 494 -8.66 11.95 26.63
CA ALA A 494 -9.23 10.89 25.84
C ALA A 494 -9.45 11.36 24.39
N VAL A 495 -9.05 10.53 23.42
CA VAL A 495 -9.25 10.77 22.00
C VAL A 495 -10.15 9.66 21.46
N VAL A 496 -11.27 10.05 20.87
CA VAL A 496 -12.20 9.14 20.20
C VAL A 496 -12.13 9.43 18.70
N VAL A 497 -11.89 8.37 17.93
CA VAL A 497 -11.97 8.41 16.46
C VAL A 497 -13.25 7.71 16.04
N GLY A 498 -14.14 8.46 15.40
CA GLY A 498 -15.41 7.95 14.90
C GLY A 498 -15.23 7.05 13.69
N GLY A 499 -15.82 5.86 13.71
CA GLY A 499 -15.90 5.00 12.54
C GLY A 499 -16.83 5.60 11.47
N GLY A 500 -16.55 5.31 10.20
CA GLY A 500 -17.45 5.68 9.12
C GLY A 500 -18.78 4.92 9.16
N GLY A 501 -19.78 5.41 8.46
CA GLY A 501 -21.08 4.77 8.34
C GLY A 501 -20.96 3.43 7.64
N ALA A 502 -21.52 2.38 8.25
CA ALA A 502 -21.54 1.06 7.63
C ALA A 502 -22.42 1.06 6.38
N ASN A 503 -21.93 0.46 5.30
CA ASN A 503 -22.74 0.24 4.11
C ASN A 503 -23.96 -0.61 4.43
N VAL A 504 -25.07 -0.33 3.76
CA VAL A 504 -26.32 -1.06 3.93
C VAL A 504 -26.69 -1.70 2.60
N ARG A 505 -27.08 -2.98 2.62
CA ARG A 505 -27.64 -3.64 1.44
C ARG A 505 -29.07 -3.19 1.23
N GLY A 506 -29.44 -2.90 -0.02
CA GLY A 506 -30.85 -2.74 -0.38
C GLY A 506 -31.62 -4.04 -0.10
N ALA A 507 -32.63 -4.00 0.78
CA ALA A 507 -33.47 -5.16 1.06
C ALA A 507 -34.33 -5.49 -0.17
N MET A 508 -34.07 -6.63 -0.81
CA MET A 508 -34.99 -7.19 -1.81
C MET A 508 -36.14 -7.87 -1.07
N LEU A 509 -37.37 -7.40 -1.34
CA LEU A 509 -38.62 -8.13 -1.08
C LEU A 509 -38.90 -8.53 0.38
N ILE A 510 -38.77 -7.62 1.34
CA ILE A 510 -39.50 -7.77 2.61
C ILE A 510 -40.39 -6.54 2.78
N ASN A 511 -41.69 -6.77 2.83
CA ASN A 511 -42.70 -5.77 3.15
C ASN A 511 -42.91 -5.76 4.68
N PRO A 512 -42.68 -4.65 5.39
CA PRO A 512 -42.15 -3.37 4.92
C PRO A 512 -40.61 -3.35 4.86
N PRO A 513 -39.98 -2.59 3.93
CA PRO A 513 -38.52 -2.49 3.86
C PRO A 513 -37.99 -1.68 5.05
N THR A 514 -36.94 -2.15 5.73
CA THR A 514 -36.48 -1.59 7.01
C THR A 514 -35.23 -0.70 6.93
N ALA A 515 -34.62 -0.48 5.76
CA ALA A 515 -33.47 0.42 5.64
C ALA A 515 -33.48 1.20 4.32
N PHE A 516 -34.00 2.43 4.37
CA PHE A 516 -34.01 3.39 3.25
C PHE A 516 -32.89 4.42 3.33
N TYR A 517 -32.31 4.58 4.52
CA TYR A 517 -31.23 5.49 4.82
C TYR A 517 -29.97 4.66 5.05
N ALA A 518 -28.87 5.06 4.43
CA ALA A 518 -27.57 4.54 4.77
C ALA A 518 -27.15 5.04 6.17
N ASN A 519 -26.25 4.33 6.83
CA ASN A 519 -25.84 4.70 8.17
C ASN A 519 -25.02 6.00 8.16
N PRO A 520 -25.26 6.93 9.09
CA PRO A 520 -24.37 8.07 9.29
C PRO A 520 -23.02 7.60 9.84
N GLY A 521 -22.00 8.45 9.70
CA GLY A 521 -20.73 8.27 10.39
C GLY A 521 -20.85 8.52 11.89
N ASN A 522 -19.83 8.12 12.65
CA ASN A 522 -19.74 8.39 14.09
C ASN A 522 -18.87 9.61 14.37
N ASP A 523 -19.11 10.24 15.51
CA ASP A 523 -18.39 11.43 15.97
C ASP A 523 -16.94 11.09 16.36
N SER A 524 -16.03 12.03 16.11
CA SER A 524 -14.70 12.03 16.70
C SER A 524 -14.62 13.13 17.76
N SER A 525 -13.87 12.90 18.82
CA SER A 525 -13.74 13.88 19.90
C SER A 525 -12.38 13.85 20.61
N LEU A 526 -12.02 15.00 21.17
CA LEU A 526 -10.93 15.18 22.10
C LEU A 526 -11.51 15.73 23.41
N ALA A 527 -11.40 14.96 24.49
CA ALA A 527 -11.81 15.41 25.81
C ALA A 527 -10.85 16.51 26.32
N HIS A 528 -11.37 17.69 26.66
CA HIS A 528 -10.59 18.80 27.19
C HIS A 528 -11.36 19.59 28.26
N PRO A 529 -10.70 20.12 29.32
CA PRO A 529 -11.36 20.87 30.40
C PRO A 529 -12.16 22.10 29.95
N ASP A 530 -11.67 22.80 28.91
CA ASP A 530 -12.35 23.98 28.34
C ASP A 530 -13.52 23.63 27.41
N GLY A 531 -13.82 22.34 27.25
CA GLY A 531 -14.91 21.79 26.45
C GLY A 531 -14.47 20.56 25.66
N PRO A 532 -15.32 19.53 25.49
CA PRO A 532 -14.99 18.45 24.56
C PRO A 532 -14.96 19.01 23.14
N TYR A 533 -13.83 18.88 22.46
CA TYR A 533 -13.70 19.25 21.05
C TYR A 533 -14.22 18.10 20.19
N SER A 534 -15.49 18.18 19.79
CA SER A 534 -16.16 17.11 19.06
C SER A 534 -16.55 17.56 17.66
N ALA A 535 -16.16 16.77 16.67
CA ALA A 535 -16.75 16.84 15.35
C ALA A 535 -18.11 16.13 15.40
N TYR A 536 -19.16 16.93 15.62
CA TYR A 536 -20.51 16.44 15.89
C TYR A 536 -21.20 15.88 14.65
N ARG A 537 -21.96 14.80 14.87
CA ARG A 537 -22.70 14.02 13.88
C ARG A 537 -21.77 13.66 12.73
N GLY A 538 -21.25 12.44 12.70
CA GLY A 538 -20.56 11.97 11.49
C GLY A 538 -21.40 12.18 10.22
N GLY A 539 -20.78 12.02 9.06
CA GLY A 539 -21.40 12.40 7.79
C GLY A 539 -22.77 11.75 7.58
N GLY A 540 -23.71 12.50 7.03
CA GLY A 540 -25.07 12.04 6.81
C GLY A 540 -25.11 10.90 5.80
N GLY A 541 -25.84 9.83 6.08
CA GLY A 541 -25.99 8.72 5.13
C GLY A 541 -26.77 9.13 3.88
N GLY A 542 -26.37 8.64 2.70
CA GLY A 542 -27.15 8.76 1.48
C GLY A 542 -28.45 7.94 1.56
N THR A 543 -29.40 8.21 0.68
CA THR A 543 -30.65 7.43 0.55
C THR A 543 -30.67 6.63 -0.75
N GLY A 544 -31.48 5.58 -0.79
CA GLY A 544 -31.68 4.69 -1.95
C GLY A 544 -33.11 4.62 -2.48
N TYR A 545 -34.04 5.40 -1.93
CA TYR A 545 -35.47 5.31 -2.26
C TYR A 545 -36.02 6.63 -2.83
N PRO A 546 -36.80 6.61 -3.93
CA PRO A 546 -37.30 7.82 -4.59
C PRO A 546 -37.97 8.81 -3.65
N ALA A 547 -37.78 10.11 -3.94
CA ALA A 547 -38.31 11.24 -3.18
C ALA A 547 -37.87 11.31 -1.71
N ARG A 548 -36.79 10.61 -1.31
CA ARG A 548 -36.21 10.74 0.03
C ARG A 548 -34.99 11.64 0.04
N VAL A 549 -34.91 12.40 1.12
CA VAL A 549 -33.79 13.30 1.43
C VAL A 549 -32.65 12.50 2.05
N GLY A 550 -31.41 12.79 1.71
CA GLY A 550 -30.24 12.26 2.43
C GLY A 550 -30.28 12.61 3.92
N GLY A 551 -29.56 11.84 4.75
CA GLY A 551 -29.48 12.09 6.19
C GLY A 551 -28.72 13.39 6.49
N ASP A 552 -29.11 14.06 7.56
CA ASP A 552 -28.33 15.17 8.11
C ASP A 552 -27.06 14.63 8.82
N GLY A 553 -26.00 15.43 8.84
CA GLY A 553 -24.75 15.10 9.51
C GLY A 553 -23.81 16.30 9.56
N GLY A 554 -22.57 16.12 10.00
CA GLY A 554 -21.54 17.16 9.98
C GLY A 554 -21.40 17.76 8.58
N SER A 555 -21.41 16.90 7.55
CA SER A 555 -21.90 17.24 6.21
C SER A 555 -23.10 16.38 5.84
N GLY A 556 -24.02 16.92 5.03
CA GLY A 556 -25.27 16.26 4.69
C GLY A 556 -25.12 15.19 3.60
N GLY A 557 -25.93 14.14 3.68
CA GLY A 557 -26.02 13.10 2.65
C GLY A 557 -26.72 13.57 1.38
N GLY A 558 -26.35 12.98 0.25
CA GLY A 558 -26.98 13.17 -1.05
C GLY A 558 -28.31 12.42 -1.15
N SER A 559 -29.23 13.01 -1.90
CA SER A 559 -30.57 12.45 -2.09
C SER A 559 -30.69 11.60 -3.33
N THR A 560 -31.70 10.72 -3.35
CA THR A 560 -32.11 10.01 -4.57
C THR A 560 -32.89 10.90 -5.50
N VAL A 561 -33.16 10.41 -6.71
CA VAL A 561 -34.16 10.96 -7.64
C VAL A 561 -35.46 11.40 -6.96
N ASP A 562 -36.09 12.43 -7.54
CA ASP A 562 -37.36 13.05 -7.13
C ASP A 562 -37.34 13.77 -5.77
N ALA A 563 -36.22 13.75 -5.06
CA ALA A 563 -36.05 14.50 -3.83
C ALA A 563 -35.56 15.92 -4.13
N THR A 564 -36.41 16.92 -3.87
CA THR A 564 -36.13 18.34 -4.13
C THR A 564 -35.20 19.00 -3.10
N SER A 565 -34.76 18.25 -2.09
CA SER A 565 -33.86 18.71 -1.03
C SER A 565 -32.84 17.63 -0.67
N SER A 566 -31.80 18.01 0.06
CA SER A 566 -30.68 17.17 0.49
C SER A 566 -30.52 17.16 2.01
N GLY A 567 -29.68 16.25 2.51
CA GLY A 567 -29.27 16.28 3.91
C GLY A 567 -28.59 17.60 4.22
N SER A 568 -28.90 18.17 5.38
CA SER A 568 -28.31 19.41 5.86
C SER A 568 -26.97 19.15 6.54
N ALA A 569 -26.05 20.11 6.45
CA ALA A 569 -24.91 20.16 7.37
C ALA A 569 -25.37 20.69 8.72
N ILE A 570 -25.01 19.99 9.78
CA ILE A 570 -25.30 20.37 11.16
C ILE A 570 -23.99 20.45 11.94
N ASN A 571 -23.38 21.63 11.93
CA ASN A 571 -22.27 21.99 12.79
C ASN A 571 -22.78 22.94 13.88
N PRO A 572 -22.91 22.47 15.14
CA PRO A 572 -23.56 23.24 16.20
C PRO A 572 -22.78 24.48 16.67
N ALA A 573 -21.58 24.76 16.14
CA ALA A 573 -20.71 25.86 16.57
C ALA A 573 -20.51 25.87 18.09
N SER A 574 -20.30 24.69 18.66
CA SER A 574 -20.29 24.45 20.11
C SER A 574 -18.88 24.20 20.65
N ASN A 575 -17.87 24.13 19.78
CA ASN A 575 -16.47 23.96 20.16
C ASN A 575 -15.81 25.33 20.45
N PRO A 576 -15.46 25.67 21.72
CA PRO A 576 -14.96 26.99 22.07
C PRO A 576 -13.61 27.29 21.41
N GLY A 577 -13.49 28.44 20.74
CA GLY A 577 -12.24 28.87 20.08
C GLY A 577 -11.88 28.11 18.80
N ALA A 578 -12.69 27.14 18.39
CA ALA A 578 -12.52 26.38 17.16
C ALA A 578 -13.41 26.90 16.03
N THR A 579 -13.06 26.54 14.80
CA THR A 579 -13.93 26.67 13.63
C THR A 579 -14.45 25.30 13.22
N GLU A 580 -15.75 25.20 12.91
CA GLU A 580 -16.40 23.97 12.47
C GLU A 580 -16.79 24.06 11.00
N TYR A 581 -16.64 22.96 10.26
CA TYR A 581 -16.86 22.91 8.82
C TYR A 581 -17.70 21.70 8.39
N GLY A 582 -18.49 21.92 7.35
CA GLY A 582 -19.36 20.94 6.72
C GLY A 582 -20.45 21.62 5.90
N ASN A 583 -20.91 20.96 4.85
CA ASN A 583 -21.85 21.53 3.88
C ASN A 583 -23.00 20.56 3.57
N PRO A 584 -24.16 21.05 3.12
CA PRO A 584 -25.28 20.19 2.73
C PRO A 584 -24.92 19.30 1.53
N GLY A 585 -25.65 18.19 1.38
CA GLY A 585 -25.58 17.35 0.19
C GLY A 585 -26.26 17.98 -1.02
N GLY A 586 -26.29 17.24 -2.12
CA GLY A 586 -27.01 17.56 -3.35
C GLY A 586 -28.39 16.89 -3.41
N ALA A 587 -29.33 17.55 -4.07
CA ALA A 587 -30.66 17.01 -4.32
C ALA A 587 -30.62 15.96 -5.45
N GLY A 588 -31.67 15.13 -5.56
CA GLY A 588 -31.84 14.29 -6.74
C GLY A 588 -32.31 15.10 -7.94
N ALA A 589 -32.24 14.51 -9.12
CA ALA A 589 -32.90 15.07 -10.29
C ALA A 589 -34.42 15.24 -10.03
N PRO A 590 -35.04 16.38 -10.41
CA PRO A 590 -36.49 16.58 -10.32
C PRO A 590 -37.24 15.62 -11.28
N PRO A 591 -38.56 15.40 -11.13
CA PRO A 591 -39.34 14.57 -12.06
C PRO A 591 -39.62 15.32 -13.39
N PRO A 592 -39.56 14.69 -14.59
CA PRO A 592 -40.77 14.08 -15.13
C PRO A 592 -40.57 12.91 -16.14
N GLY A 593 -41.22 11.76 -15.86
CA GLY A 593 -41.69 10.79 -16.87
C GLY A 593 -40.64 9.97 -17.62
N SER A 594 -40.52 8.67 -17.31
CA SER A 594 -39.80 7.62 -18.07
C SER A 594 -38.36 7.91 -18.57
N GLY A 595 -37.75 9.03 -18.13
CA GLY A 595 -36.37 9.44 -18.38
C GLY A 595 -35.48 9.38 -17.12
N PRO A 596 -34.18 9.68 -17.25
CA PRO A 596 -33.06 9.08 -16.50
C PRO A 596 -32.90 9.49 -15.02
N PHE A 597 -32.30 8.60 -14.22
CA PHE A 597 -32.35 8.62 -12.75
C PHE A 597 -31.01 9.02 -12.09
N ALA A 598 -30.72 10.32 -12.00
CA ALA A 598 -29.50 10.85 -11.38
C ALA A 598 -29.70 11.22 -9.88
N ALA A 599 -28.85 10.66 -9.02
CA ALA A 599 -28.82 10.99 -7.59
C ALA A 599 -27.87 12.16 -7.28
N GLY A 600 -28.08 12.82 -6.13
CA GLY A 600 -27.21 13.89 -5.63
C GLY A 600 -25.97 13.35 -4.90
N GLY A 601 -24.88 14.12 -4.93
CA GLY A 601 -23.67 13.84 -4.15
C GLY A 601 -23.80 14.24 -2.69
N GLY A 602 -23.03 13.64 -1.79
CA GLY A 602 -22.94 14.08 -0.40
C GLY A 602 -22.13 15.37 -0.26
N GLY A 603 -22.39 16.14 0.80
CA GLY A 603 -21.62 17.36 1.10
C GLY A 603 -20.23 17.05 1.63
N GLY A 604 -19.26 17.92 1.35
CA GLY A 604 -17.90 17.87 1.90
C GLY A 604 -17.64 19.01 2.89
N ALA A 605 -16.49 18.98 3.56
CA ALA A 605 -16.10 20.03 4.49
C ALA A 605 -15.82 21.39 3.80
N GLY A 606 -15.39 21.37 2.54
CA GLY A 606 -15.05 22.57 1.76
C GLY A 606 -16.14 23.06 0.81
N GLY A 607 -17.18 22.27 0.54
CA GLY A 607 -18.31 22.70 -0.28
C GLY A 607 -19.47 21.71 -0.34
N ALA A 608 -20.62 22.19 -0.79
CA ALA A 608 -21.84 21.40 -0.92
C ALA A 608 -21.72 20.32 -2.02
N GLY A 609 -22.48 19.24 -1.86
CA GLY A 609 -22.63 18.21 -2.91
C GLY A 609 -23.43 18.74 -4.09
N GLU A 610 -23.12 18.27 -5.30
CA GLU A 610 -23.89 18.66 -6.49
C GLU A 610 -25.21 17.91 -6.56
N SER A 611 -26.24 18.56 -7.08
CA SER A 611 -27.50 17.90 -7.41
C SER A 611 -27.35 17.07 -8.69
N GLY A 612 -28.11 15.97 -8.80
CA GLY A 612 -28.28 15.28 -10.08
C GLY A 612 -28.95 16.19 -11.12
N THR A 613 -28.57 16.08 -12.39
CA THR A 613 -29.15 16.92 -13.46
C THR A 613 -29.99 16.12 -14.45
N GLU A 614 -31.08 16.73 -14.92
CA GLU A 614 -31.83 16.27 -16.10
C GLU A 614 -31.29 17.03 -17.32
N SER A 615 -30.62 16.36 -18.25
CA SER A 615 -30.43 16.93 -19.60
C SER A 615 -31.34 16.23 -20.60
N ALA A 616 -32.06 17.06 -21.34
CA ALA A 616 -33.16 16.75 -22.25
C ALA A 616 -32.77 15.77 -23.39
N PRO A 617 -33.75 15.17 -24.10
CA PRO A 617 -33.58 13.96 -24.94
C PRO A 617 -32.69 14.09 -26.19
N THR A 618 -32.01 15.22 -26.39
CA THR A 618 -31.22 15.48 -27.60
C THR A 618 -29.71 15.68 -27.36
N THR A 619 -29.24 15.65 -26.11
CA THR A 619 -27.79 15.66 -25.77
C THR A 619 -27.49 14.61 -24.69
N PRO A 620 -26.54 13.67 -24.91
CA PRO A 620 -26.50 12.40 -24.20
C PRO A 620 -25.70 12.39 -22.88
N SER A 621 -25.64 13.49 -22.10
CA SER A 621 -24.88 13.50 -20.85
C SER A 621 -25.76 13.69 -19.61
N ILE A 622 -26.28 12.58 -19.09
CA ILE A 622 -26.86 12.52 -17.74
C ILE A 622 -25.68 12.52 -16.76
N LYS A 623 -25.69 13.39 -15.75
CA LYS A 623 -24.63 13.45 -14.75
C LYS A 623 -25.24 13.36 -13.35
N SER A 624 -24.80 12.35 -12.60
CA SER A 624 -25.07 12.31 -11.16
C SER A 624 -24.26 13.36 -10.43
N GLY A 625 -24.77 13.78 -9.28
CA GLY A 625 -24.13 14.80 -8.47
C GLY A 625 -22.76 14.34 -7.94
N ASP A 626 -21.73 15.13 -8.20
CA ASP A 626 -20.43 14.95 -7.56
C ASP A 626 -20.53 15.24 -6.06
N GLY A 627 -19.72 14.53 -5.28
CA GLY A 627 -19.56 14.80 -3.86
C GLY A 627 -18.89 16.17 -3.65
N GLY A 628 -19.32 16.88 -2.62
CA GLY A 628 -18.81 18.19 -2.27
C GLY A 628 -17.32 18.15 -1.92
N ILE A 629 -16.59 19.19 -2.31
CA ILE A 629 -15.15 19.28 -2.10
C ILE A 629 -14.79 19.14 -0.61
N GLY A 630 -13.73 18.40 -0.33
CA GLY A 630 -13.18 18.32 1.02
C GLY A 630 -12.37 19.55 1.41
N MET A 631 -11.56 19.42 2.46
CA MET A 631 -10.69 20.48 2.96
C MET A 631 -9.24 20.02 2.95
N GLN A 632 -8.33 20.89 2.52
CA GLN A 632 -6.90 20.66 2.71
C GLN A 632 -6.53 21.01 4.15
N LEU A 633 -5.85 20.10 4.85
CA LEU A 633 -5.42 20.28 6.24
C LEU A 633 -4.64 21.59 6.45
N PRO A 634 -4.60 22.19 7.64
CA PRO A 634 -3.72 23.33 7.91
C PRO A 634 -2.26 23.04 7.56
N ALA A 635 -1.50 24.07 7.19
CA ALA A 635 -0.11 23.93 6.72
C ALA A 635 0.77 23.15 7.71
N THR A 636 0.49 23.24 9.02
CA THR A 636 1.17 22.54 10.12
C THR A 636 1.13 21.02 10.03
N PHE A 637 0.18 20.45 9.29
CA PHE A 637 0.04 19.00 9.10
C PHE A 637 0.48 18.53 7.71
N ARG A 638 0.96 19.42 6.84
CA ARG A 638 1.34 19.10 5.46
C ARG A 638 2.82 18.69 5.34
N ASN A 639 3.29 17.87 6.26
CA ASN A 639 4.65 17.33 6.21
C ASN A 639 4.79 16.38 5.00
N PRO A 640 5.63 16.69 3.99
CA PRO A 640 5.77 15.84 2.81
C PRO A 640 6.27 14.41 3.08
N ALA A 641 6.88 14.19 4.25
CA ALA A 641 7.35 12.88 4.68
C ALA A 641 6.26 12.02 5.35
N GLN A 642 5.06 12.58 5.60
CA GLN A 642 3.94 11.86 6.19
C GLN A 642 2.84 11.57 5.18
N THR A 643 2.09 10.50 5.42
CA THR A 643 0.96 10.06 4.57
C THR A 643 -0.40 10.47 5.13
N ILE A 644 -0.51 11.67 5.72
CA ILE A 644 -1.77 12.16 6.29
C ILE A 644 -2.64 12.75 5.18
N GLY A 645 -3.91 12.32 5.12
CA GLY A 645 -4.86 12.75 4.11
C GLY A 645 -4.62 12.08 2.74
N VAL A 646 -5.36 12.53 1.73
CA VAL A 646 -5.33 11.95 0.37
C VAL A 646 -5.25 13.04 -0.70
N PRO A 647 -5.07 12.70 -1.99
CA PRO A 647 -5.09 13.68 -3.07
C PRO A 647 -6.41 14.47 -3.12
N GLY A 648 -6.31 15.76 -3.44
CA GLY A 648 -7.44 16.65 -3.70
C GLY A 648 -7.39 17.28 -5.09
N PRO A 649 -8.24 18.28 -5.35
CA PRO A 649 -8.26 18.98 -6.63
C PRO A 649 -6.87 19.56 -6.98
N GLY A 650 -6.39 19.28 -8.19
CA GLY A 650 -5.03 19.62 -8.63
C GLY A 650 -3.98 18.54 -8.37
N GLY A 651 -4.34 17.41 -7.74
CA GLY A 651 -3.45 16.26 -7.50
C GLY A 651 -2.56 16.38 -6.26
N GLU A 652 -2.66 17.48 -5.52
CA GLU A 652 -1.92 17.70 -4.27
C GLU A 652 -2.49 16.86 -3.12
N GLY A 653 -1.64 16.38 -2.20
CA GLY A 653 -2.05 15.61 -1.02
C GLY A 653 -2.65 16.44 0.12
N PHE A 654 -2.87 15.78 1.27
CA PHE A 654 -3.34 16.37 2.54
C PHE A 654 -4.80 16.84 2.57
N TRP A 655 -5.64 16.30 1.69
CA TRP A 655 -7.08 16.58 1.70
C TRP A 655 -7.85 15.53 2.51
N ILE A 656 -8.92 15.99 3.15
CA ILE A 656 -9.80 15.19 4.01
C ILE A 656 -11.26 15.61 3.81
N ALA A 657 -12.18 14.78 4.30
CA ALA A 657 -13.60 15.08 4.43
C ALA A 657 -14.29 15.51 3.12
N GLY A 658 -14.01 14.82 2.01
CA GLY A 658 -14.76 14.92 0.76
C GLY A 658 -16.06 14.13 0.80
N GLY A 659 -17.14 14.68 0.23
CA GLY A 659 -18.44 13.98 0.12
C GLY A 659 -18.40 12.83 -0.89
N GLY A 660 -19.26 11.83 -0.76
CA GLY A 660 -19.38 10.75 -1.75
C GLY A 660 -20.17 11.19 -3.00
N GLY A 661 -19.88 10.63 -4.17
CA GLY A 661 -20.63 10.89 -5.39
C GLY A 661 -21.94 10.10 -5.47
N GLY A 662 -22.97 10.66 -6.13
CA GLY A 662 -24.20 9.96 -6.45
C GLY A 662 -24.03 8.96 -7.61
N CYS A 663 -24.92 7.97 -7.73
CA CYS A 663 -24.90 7.05 -8.88
C CYS A 663 -25.99 7.35 -9.91
N ASP A 664 -25.79 6.83 -11.13
CA ASP A 664 -26.71 6.95 -12.28
C ASP A 664 -27.23 5.58 -12.74
N LEU A 665 -28.43 5.55 -13.32
CA LEU A 665 -29.06 4.40 -13.96
C LEU A 665 -29.24 4.67 -15.46
N GLN A 666 -28.41 4.08 -16.33
CA GLN A 666 -28.62 4.20 -17.78
C GLN A 666 -29.75 3.30 -18.28
N GLY A 667 -30.71 3.94 -18.94
CA GLY A 667 -31.67 3.28 -19.83
C GLY A 667 -30.96 2.64 -21.04
N VAL A 668 -31.54 1.55 -21.52
CA VAL A 668 -31.17 0.74 -22.70
C VAL A 668 -30.56 1.58 -23.84
N GLY A 669 -29.21 1.71 -23.90
CA GLY A 669 -28.58 2.62 -24.86
C GLY A 669 -27.07 2.87 -24.76
N GLY A 670 -26.30 2.11 -23.97
CA GLY A 670 -24.87 1.83 -24.23
C GLY A 670 -23.85 2.98 -24.36
N LEU A 671 -24.02 4.15 -23.75
CA LEU A 671 -22.98 5.19 -23.73
C LEU A 671 -22.79 5.80 -22.33
N GLY A 672 -21.95 5.16 -21.51
CA GLY A 672 -21.70 5.47 -20.09
C GLY A 672 -21.01 6.81 -19.79
N VAL A 673 -21.81 7.80 -19.41
CA VAL A 673 -21.41 9.08 -18.79
C VAL A 673 -22.49 9.39 -17.75
N GLY A 674 -22.29 9.61 -16.45
CA GLY A 674 -21.12 9.46 -15.58
C GLY A 674 -21.61 9.47 -14.12
N ALA A 675 -21.18 8.49 -13.32
CA ALA A 675 -21.40 8.53 -11.87
C ALA A 675 -20.71 9.76 -11.27
N GLY A 676 -21.28 10.27 -10.18
CA GLY A 676 -20.68 11.37 -9.45
C GLY A 676 -19.32 10.95 -8.88
N TYR A 677 -18.33 11.83 -8.98
CA TYR A 677 -17.03 11.63 -8.35
C TYR A 677 -17.08 12.07 -6.89
N GLY A 678 -16.43 11.31 -6.01
CA GLY A 678 -16.31 11.67 -4.60
C GLY A 678 -15.40 12.89 -4.41
N GLY A 679 -15.82 13.85 -3.58
CA GLY A 679 -15.01 14.95 -3.08
C GLY A 679 -14.49 15.95 -4.12
N GLN A 680 -15.02 15.92 -5.35
CA GLN A 680 -14.58 16.76 -6.46
C GLN A 680 -15.13 18.18 -6.40
N GLY A 681 -16.35 18.37 -5.86
CA GLY A 681 -17.12 19.60 -6.05
C GLY A 681 -17.33 19.93 -7.54
N SER A 682 -17.59 21.19 -7.86
CA SER A 682 -17.85 21.64 -9.24
C SER A 682 -16.60 21.85 -10.11
N ALA A 683 -15.45 21.29 -9.74
CA ALA A 683 -14.20 21.46 -10.46
C ALA A 683 -14.17 20.66 -11.79
N ALA A 684 -13.56 21.24 -12.82
CA ALA A 684 -13.41 20.60 -14.12
C ALA A 684 -12.50 19.36 -14.02
N ASN A 685 -13.05 18.22 -14.46
CA ASN A 685 -12.60 16.84 -14.37
C ASN A 685 -11.07 16.58 -14.43
N PRO A 686 -10.38 16.37 -13.29
CA PRO A 686 -8.97 15.94 -13.24
C PRO A 686 -8.80 14.42 -13.07
N GLY A 687 -9.88 13.64 -12.96
CA GLY A 687 -9.84 12.17 -12.83
C GLY A 687 -9.65 11.68 -11.39
N GLY A 688 -10.70 11.06 -10.83
CA GLY A 688 -10.66 10.27 -9.60
C GLY A 688 -11.45 10.85 -8.41
N PRO A 689 -11.74 10.03 -7.38
CA PRO A 689 -12.25 10.54 -6.11
C PRO A 689 -11.20 11.40 -5.40
N PHE A 690 -11.60 12.55 -4.88
CA PHE A 690 -10.76 13.49 -4.15
C PHE A 690 -11.13 13.57 -2.68
N ALA A 691 -10.17 14.01 -1.86
CA ALA A 691 -10.36 14.31 -0.44
C ALA A 691 -11.00 13.17 0.39
N GLY A 692 -10.94 11.93 -0.11
CA GLY A 692 -11.38 10.72 0.56
C GLY A 692 -12.84 10.35 0.29
N GLY A 693 -13.57 11.09 -0.55
CA GLY A 693 -14.93 10.71 -0.95
C GLY A 693 -14.95 9.51 -1.88
N GLY A 694 -15.94 8.62 -1.76
CA GLY A 694 -16.15 7.50 -2.68
C GLY A 694 -16.92 7.91 -3.93
N ASN A 695 -16.58 7.34 -5.09
CA ASN A 695 -17.33 7.54 -6.34
C ASN A 695 -18.64 6.72 -6.35
N GLY A 696 -19.66 7.23 -7.03
CA GLY A 696 -20.86 6.44 -7.34
C GLY A 696 -20.56 5.28 -8.30
N SER A 697 -21.39 4.24 -8.29
CA SER A 697 -21.26 3.07 -9.17
C SER A 697 -21.75 3.31 -10.62
N ILE A 698 -21.21 2.56 -11.61
CA ILE A 698 -21.56 2.62 -13.05
C ILE A 698 -22.03 1.22 -13.57
N PRO A 699 -23.10 1.11 -14.38
CA PRO A 699 -23.81 -0.15 -14.70
C PRO A 699 -23.13 -1.18 -15.61
N THR A 700 -22.07 -0.87 -16.35
CA THR A 700 -21.58 -1.74 -17.44
C THR A 700 -20.53 -2.78 -17.04
N VAL A 701 -20.06 -2.72 -15.80
CA VAL A 701 -19.09 -3.67 -15.25
C VAL A 701 -19.51 -3.84 -13.80
N GLY A 702 -19.48 -5.04 -13.22
CA GLY A 702 -19.68 -5.24 -11.77
C GLY A 702 -18.59 -4.59 -10.94
N GLY A 703 -18.43 -3.27 -11.05
CA GLY A 703 -17.41 -2.47 -10.42
C GLY A 703 -17.71 -2.31 -8.93
N PRO A 704 -16.70 -2.39 -8.07
CA PRO A 704 -16.89 -2.34 -6.63
C PRO A 704 -17.44 -0.97 -6.21
N GLU A 705 -18.39 -1.01 -5.28
CA GLU A 705 -18.91 0.13 -4.52
C GLU A 705 -17.72 0.87 -3.88
N VAL A 706 -17.55 2.16 -4.17
CA VAL A 706 -16.36 2.90 -3.68
C VAL A 706 -16.67 3.49 -2.31
N SER A 707 -16.04 2.93 -1.28
CA SER A 707 -16.12 3.45 0.08
C SER A 707 -15.29 4.73 0.23
N GLY A 708 -15.65 5.57 1.19
CA GLY A 708 -14.81 6.68 1.61
C GLY A 708 -13.47 6.17 2.16
N ALA A 709 -12.41 6.92 1.92
CA ALA A 709 -11.08 6.59 2.40
C ALA A 709 -11.04 6.62 3.94
N GLN A 710 -10.51 5.57 4.56
CA GLN A 710 -10.32 5.52 6.01
C GLN A 710 -9.36 6.64 6.47
N ALA A 711 -9.54 7.10 7.71
CA ALA A 711 -8.76 8.18 8.33
C ALA A 711 -8.85 9.53 7.59
N THR A 712 -9.94 9.77 6.87
CA THR A 712 -10.20 11.06 6.18
C THR A 712 -11.54 11.68 6.53
N GLY A 713 -12.47 10.91 7.10
CA GLY A 713 -13.87 11.30 7.25
C GLY A 713 -14.64 11.40 5.93
N GLY A 714 -14.13 10.85 4.82
CA GLY A 714 -14.78 10.93 3.52
C GLY A 714 -16.09 10.12 3.42
N GLY A 715 -17.06 10.63 2.66
CA GLY A 715 -18.37 9.98 2.47
C GLY A 715 -18.31 8.83 1.45
N GLY A 716 -19.14 7.80 1.65
CA GLY A 716 -19.23 6.65 0.73
C GLY A 716 -20.00 6.96 -0.56
N GLY A 717 -19.64 6.33 -1.68
CA GLY A 717 -20.32 6.52 -2.95
C GLY A 717 -21.70 5.85 -3.03
N GLY A 718 -22.62 6.42 -3.80
CA GLY A 718 -23.94 5.85 -4.03
C GLY A 718 -23.90 4.53 -4.81
N GLY A 719 -24.79 3.60 -4.45
CA GLY A 719 -24.89 2.28 -5.07
C GLY A 719 -26.05 2.15 -6.08
N MET A 720 -25.86 1.31 -7.10
CA MET A 720 -26.86 0.93 -8.10
C MET A 720 -27.38 -0.49 -7.88
N GLY A 721 -28.61 -0.80 -8.29
CA GLY A 721 -29.11 -2.18 -8.33
C GLY A 721 -28.57 -2.95 -9.54
N ASP A 722 -28.18 -4.22 -9.35
CA ASP A 722 -27.78 -5.10 -10.46
C ASP A 722 -29.02 -5.59 -11.24
N PHE A 723 -28.98 -5.49 -12.57
CA PHE A 723 -30.01 -6.05 -13.47
C PHE A 723 -29.91 -7.58 -13.61
N ALA A 724 -28.74 -8.17 -13.32
CA ALA A 724 -28.41 -9.56 -13.62
C ALA A 724 -28.46 -10.52 -12.42
N LEU A 725 -28.56 -10.02 -11.18
CA LEU A 725 -28.57 -10.86 -9.98
C LEU A 725 -29.72 -10.53 -9.01
N PRO A 726 -30.34 -11.53 -8.35
CA PRO A 726 -31.38 -11.34 -7.34
C PRO A 726 -30.83 -10.80 -6.00
N LYS A 727 -29.78 -9.98 -6.03
CA LYS A 727 -29.19 -9.32 -4.86
C LYS A 727 -29.10 -7.82 -5.16
N GLY A 728 -29.85 -6.99 -4.44
CA GLY A 728 -29.78 -5.53 -4.57
C GLY A 728 -28.37 -4.99 -4.31
N GLY A 729 -28.01 -3.87 -4.95
CA GLY A 729 -26.68 -3.28 -4.78
C GLY A 729 -26.58 -2.42 -3.51
N GLN A 730 -25.36 -2.24 -3.02
CA GLN A 730 -25.08 -1.55 -1.77
C GLN A 730 -24.34 -0.24 -2.09
N GLY A 731 -24.50 0.78 -1.27
CA GLY A 731 -23.64 1.97 -1.34
C GLY A 731 -22.29 1.69 -0.68
N GLY A 732 -21.27 2.49 -1.00
CA GLY A 732 -19.99 2.44 -0.32
C GLY A 732 -20.10 2.83 1.16
N ALA A 733 -19.26 2.25 2.01
CA ALA A 733 -19.18 2.66 3.42
C ALA A 733 -18.52 4.04 3.53
N GLY A 734 -18.77 4.76 4.63
CA GLY A 734 -18.02 5.97 4.96
C GLY A 734 -16.61 5.67 5.46
N GLY A 735 -15.69 6.61 5.27
CA GLY A 735 -14.35 6.56 5.85
C GLY A 735 -14.35 6.91 7.34
N SER A 736 -13.50 6.29 8.15
CA SER A 736 -13.28 6.70 9.53
C SER A 736 -12.73 8.12 9.63
N GLY A 737 -12.99 8.75 10.78
CA GLY A 737 -12.44 10.06 11.15
C GLY A 737 -10.94 10.01 11.46
N ILE A 738 -10.40 11.16 11.85
CA ILE A 738 -9.00 11.33 12.26
C ILE A 738 -8.91 12.46 13.28
N VAL A 739 -7.99 12.34 14.25
CA VAL A 739 -7.65 13.44 15.18
C VAL A 739 -6.16 13.72 15.09
N LEU A 740 -5.82 14.99 14.88
CA LEU A 740 -4.45 15.49 14.75
C LEU A 740 -4.19 16.55 15.82
N ILE A 741 -3.03 16.47 16.48
CA ILE A 741 -2.58 17.46 17.46
C ILE A 741 -1.13 17.82 17.14
N ALA A 742 -0.83 19.09 16.91
CA ALA A 742 0.52 19.55 16.58
C ALA A 742 1.00 20.70 17.46
N TYR A 743 2.28 20.66 17.86
CA TYR A 743 2.89 21.71 18.68
C TYR A 743 4.41 21.83 18.44
N PRO A 744 5.03 22.99 18.74
CA PRO A 744 6.47 23.18 18.59
C PRO A 744 7.31 22.20 19.42
N ALA A 745 8.41 21.72 18.82
CA ALA A 745 9.31 20.76 19.43
C ALA A 745 9.85 21.17 20.81
#